data_AF-A0A936XZV2-F1
#
_entry.id   AF-A0A936XZV2-F1
#
_cell.length_a   1.000
_cell.length_b   1.000
_cell.length_c   1.000
_cell.angle_alpha   90.00
_cell.angle_beta   90.00
_cell.angle_gamma   90.00
#
_symmetry.space_group_name_H-M   'P 1'
#
loop_
_entity.id
_entity.type
_entity.pdbx_description
1 polymer ?
#
loop_
_entity_poly.entity_id
_entity_poly.type
_entity_poly.pdbx_seq_one_letter_code
_entity_poly.pdbx_strand_id
1 'polypeptide(L)'
;MKISKLKQIKSNLIIVCTMLSAFNTAAQSLSVNTTGATAHSSALLDVSSVNKGMLIPRVSLTGITDVATIVAPATSLLIYNTNAAIAGGSGAGYYYYSGTQWVKIIDAVTPGNSWSLTGNSGTTAGINFIGTTDSVSLVFKVNNNNAGKIDVTLKNAGFGEKTLLANTTGTGNTAVGFQSLLTNTAGNGNTAAGYQSMYKNTADGNTAFGYQSLYENGSVPYNSAFGYQALYQNTGGDNSAMGYAALSANTGGSFNTAMGTFALTLNQVGSKNTAIGASAMNVNTLGSENTATGTNAMRNNQSGSFNAAYGFQSLLNNVNGEGNMAAGYQSLLGNAAGNGNTAAGYQSLYNNTTDGNTAFGYQSLYTNGAVPYNSAFGYQALYLNTGGDNSAMGYAALRANSSGSFNTAMGTSALALNQSGSKNTAIGARALNLNTLGNENTATGTYALLNNQGGSYNTAYGFQSLLNNINGLGNTAAGYQSLQKNVTDGSTAFGYQALSENTSATGNSAFGYQSLFVSTGSYNTAVGYSVLKANSSASHNTGVGSQALLNNTGGFENTAIGTFAMQTNVIGFGNTATGVRALYGNQNGNENTAVGKQAMFTNTQGANNVSAGYQSLFFNTTGNSNTALGYQSLYSSVSRDGSTAVGYKSLYANTQGFYNTAVGYQALQNNTNSSDNTAVGYNALSTTIPGDNNTAVGSNALLSSNGFDNTATGAFAMGGSTSGIGNTANGVRALYSNINGSENTALGKNALYTNTAGYRNVSAGVESLYSNTNGFENTANGYQSMYSNTTGDRNVANGHQSLYSNTFGNDNTATGYQALYSNNSGEGNAAHGYQALYLNTAGFNNTASGYQALRANTSGSQNTATGVFALYSNTTANGNTATGKEALYSNTTGEDNTATGHGALYSNTDGYHNAAHGMFALSVNSLGYENTASGYWALTNNSTGNSNTADGAYALNNNGVGSENTAMGKNALYNNQDGNVNTAVGYNALTNNTVGFQNTVVGANSLTINTTGAYNTAVGYNTGPNANNRFNVTCLGIDATGTGSDMVRIGNVFVGSIGGYQNWSNISDGRFKENVQDNVPGLSFINQLRPVTYKLNRYKINDANGVNERRKKIVSEAANKNMVPQFLDGDQYSDITTGFIAQEVEAAAKKIGFNFSGVDKPKNDTDFYGLRYAEFVVPLVKGMQEQQAIIEEQNKRIEKLERLLKEFSEKIK
;
A
#
# COMPACT_ATOMS: atom_id res chain seq x y z
N MET A 1 -62.00 -33.85 -23.58
CA MET A 1 -62.40 -32.79 -22.62
C MET A 1 -63.88 -32.47 -22.87
N LYS A 2 -64.70 -32.16 -21.85
CA LYS A 2 -66.19 -32.14 -21.97
C LYS A 2 -66.75 -30.82 -22.52
N ILE A 3 -67.95 -30.89 -23.12
CA ILE A 3 -68.79 -29.78 -23.61
C ILE A 3 -70.12 -29.79 -22.84
N SER A 4 -70.62 -28.65 -22.33
CA SER A 4 -72.08 -28.43 -22.13
C SER A 4 -72.50 -26.99 -21.74
N LYS A 5 -73.18 -26.33 -22.67
CA LYS A 5 -74.38 -25.43 -22.64
C LYS A 5 -75.14 -25.11 -21.31
N LEU A 6 -76.15 -24.20 -21.46
CA LEU A 6 -77.37 -23.88 -20.64
C LEU A 6 -77.29 -22.58 -19.79
N LYS A 7 -78.37 -21.79 -19.56
CA LYS A 7 -79.71 -21.61 -20.21
C LYS A 7 -80.32 -20.22 -19.86
N GLN A 8 -81.58 -19.97 -20.24
CA GLN A 8 -82.36 -18.71 -20.07
C GLN A 8 -83.77 -19.01 -19.47
N ILE A 9 -84.53 -17.98 -19.01
CA ILE A 9 -86.03 -17.83 -18.90
C ILE A 9 -86.73 -17.85 -17.48
N LYS A 10 -87.24 -16.66 -17.05
CA LYS A 10 -88.51 -16.28 -16.31
C LYS A 10 -88.86 -16.93 -14.91
N SER A 11 -89.90 -16.59 -14.10
CA SER A 11 -91.12 -15.72 -14.21
C SER A 11 -91.87 -15.40 -12.85
N ASN A 12 -92.89 -14.50 -12.87
CA ASN A 12 -94.18 -14.43 -12.07
C ASN A 12 -94.40 -13.63 -10.73
N LEU A 13 -95.05 -12.44 -10.83
CA LEU A 13 -96.45 -12.02 -10.44
C LEU A 13 -97.17 -12.32 -9.06
N ILE A 14 -98.15 -11.44 -8.68
CA ILE A 14 -99.30 -11.54 -7.68
C ILE A 14 -99.02 -11.00 -6.22
N ILE A 15 -99.93 -10.46 -5.36
CA ILE A 15 -101.12 -9.52 -5.37
C ILE A 15 -101.80 -9.47 -3.94
N VAL A 16 -102.45 -8.38 -3.41
CA VAL A 16 -103.51 -8.37 -2.31
C VAL A 16 -104.08 -6.97 -1.82
N CYS A 17 -105.43 -6.80 -1.80
CA CYS A 17 -106.42 -6.09 -0.87
C CYS A 17 -106.29 -4.59 -0.38
N THR A 18 -107.32 -3.80 0.10
CA THR A 18 -108.81 -3.94 0.36
C THR A 18 -109.61 -2.62 0.68
N MET A 19 -110.96 -2.63 0.49
CA MET A 19 -112.08 -1.95 1.26
C MET A 19 -112.68 -0.51 0.95
N LEU A 20 -113.82 -0.18 1.60
CA LEU A 20 -115.02 0.65 1.20
C LEU A 20 -115.55 1.59 2.36
N SER A 21 -116.58 2.49 2.32
CA SER A 21 -117.41 3.26 1.33
C SER A 21 -118.44 4.22 2.06
N ALA A 22 -119.45 4.82 1.38
CA ALA A 22 -120.82 5.30 1.85
C ALA A 22 -121.30 6.80 1.74
N PHE A 23 -122.29 7.04 0.84
CA PHE A 23 -123.49 7.94 0.83
C PHE A 23 -123.56 9.50 0.96
N ASN A 24 -124.00 10.12 -0.15
CA ASN A 24 -125.11 11.11 -0.38
C ASN A 24 -125.14 12.58 0.15
N THR A 25 -124.86 13.50 -0.81
CA THR A 25 -125.67 14.71 -1.21
C THR A 25 -125.96 15.87 -0.23
N ALA A 26 -126.27 17.12 -0.63
CA ALA A 26 -126.07 18.01 -1.82
C ALA A 26 -126.64 19.42 -1.45
N ALA A 27 -126.70 20.52 -2.22
CA ALA A 27 -126.32 20.89 -3.59
C ALA A 27 -126.07 22.42 -3.69
N GLN A 28 -125.43 22.93 -4.75
CA GLN A 28 -125.24 24.38 -5.04
C GLN A 28 -125.11 24.63 -6.56
N SER A 29 -125.34 25.88 -7.02
CA SER A 29 -124.99 26.34 -8.38
C SER A 29 -123.47 26.37 -8.55
N LEU A 30 -122.93 25.83 -9.65
CA LEU A 30 -121.51 25.47 -9.72
C LEU A 30 -120.75 26.19 -10.85
N SER A 31 -119.77 27.01 -10.47
CA SER A 31 -118.71 27.50 -11.36
C SER A 31 -117.48 26.59 -11.28
N VAL A 32 -117.07 26.01 -12.40
CA VAL A 32 -115.87 25.17 -12.50
C VAL A 32 -114.81 25.90 -13.32
N ASN A 33 -114.05 26.77 -12.65
CA ASN A 33 -112.98 27.53 -13.27
C ASN A 33 -111.71 27.56 -12.40
N THR A 34 -110.62 28.06 -13.00
CA THR A 34 -109.30 28.15 -12.36
C THR A 34 -109.03 29.53 -11.74
N THR A 35 -110.02 30.43 -11.73
CA THR A 35 -109.87 31.84 -11.34
C THR A 35 -110.68 32.23 -10.09
N GLY A 36 -111.58 31.38 -9.61
CA GLY A 36 -112.48 31.69 -8.50
C GLY A 36 -113.65 32.60 -8.88
N ALA A 37 -113.89 32.81 -10.19
CA ALA A 37 -115.02 33.61 -10.66
C ALA A 37 -116.35 32.91 -10.41
N THR A 38 -117.40 33.65 -10.06
CA THR A 38 -118.77 33.13 -9.98
C THR A 38 -119.32 32.78 -11.36
N ALA A 39 -120.23 31.80 -11.43
CA ALA A 39 -120.84 31.37 -12.70
C ALA A 39 -121.61 32.51 -13.36
N HIS A 40 -121.54 32.60 -14.69
CA HIS A 40 -122.32 33.56 -15.47
C HIS A 40 -123.82 33.40 -15.20
N SER A 41 -124.56 34.51 -15.06
CA SER A 41 -125.96 34.51 -14.61
C SER A 41 -126.95 33.78 -15.54
N SER A 42 -126.52 33.44 -16.76
CA SER A 42 -127.29 32.63 -17.73
C SER A 42 -126.91 31.15 -17.75
N ALA A 43 -126.03 30.68 -16.85
CA ALA A 43 -125.46 29.34 -16.85
C ALA A 43 -125.59 28.67 -15.47
N LEU A 44 -126.38 27.60 -15.38
CA LEU A 44 -126.52 26.80 -14.14
C LEU A 44 -125.25 25.99 -13.81
N LEU A 45 -124.44 25.71 -14.83
CA LEU A 45 -123.10 25.17 -14.77
C LEU A 45 -122.23 25.97 -15.74
N ASP A 46 -121.23 26.67 -15.22
CA ASP A 46 -120.29 27.48 -16.01
C ASP A 46 -118.88 26.88 -15.88
N VAL A 47 -118.21 26.63 -17.01
CA VAL A 47 -116.92 25.94 -17.05
C VAL A 47 -115.93 26.74 -17.89
N SER A 48 -114.94 27.33 -17.23
CA SER A 48 -113.95 28.21 -17.85
C SER A 48 -112.54 27.85 -17.43
N SER A 49 -111.70 27.44 -18.38
CA SER A 49 -110.32 27.05 -18.13
C SER A 49 -109.43 27.31 -19.33
N VAL A 50 -108.22 27.78 -19.07
CA VAL A 50 -107.16 27.98 -20.07
C VAL A 50 -106.59 26.67 -20.62
N ASN A 51 -106.84 25.52 -19.98
CA ASN A 51 -106.25 24.22 -20.39
C ASN A 51 -107.07 22.97 -20.00
N LYS A 52 -108.37 23.07 -19.73
CA LYS A 52 -109.25 21.91 -19.41
C LYS A 52 -110.62 22.06 -20.07
N GLY A 53 -111.25 20.94 -20.42
CA GLY A 53 -112.61 20.88 -20.98
C GLY A 53 -113.60 20.14 -20.08
N MET A 54 -114.89 20.29 -20.36
CA MET A 54 -115.98 19.59 -19.69
C MET A 54 -116.28 18.24 -20.36
N LEU A 55 -116.43 17.18 -19.54
CA LEU A 55 -116.94 15.89 -19.99
C LEU A 55 -118.45 15.79 -19.71
N ILE A 56 -119.25 15.87 -20.77
CA ILE A 56 -120.69 15.57 -20.74
C ILE A 56 -120.90 14.08 -20.39
N PRO A 57 -121.98 13.71 -19.67
CA PRO A 57 -122.27 12.32 -19.33
C PRO A 57 -122.18 11.36 -20.52
N ARG A 58 -121.35 10.33 -20.37
CA ARG A 58 -121.18 9.25 -21.33
C ARG A 58 -122.13 8.11 -20.99
N VAL A 59 -123.08 7.85 -21.88
CA VAL A 59 -124.21 6.94 -21.63
C VAL A 59 -124.31 5.96 -22.79
N SER A 60 -124.58 4.68 -22.52
CA SER A 60 -124.66 3.64 -23.55
C SER A 60 -126.11 3.37 -23.90
N LEU A 61 -126.71 4.20 -24.76
CA LEU A 61 -128.11 4.00 -25.18
C LEU A 61 -128.27 2.69 -25.95
N THR A 62 -129.37 1.99 -25.70
CA THR A 62 -129.72 0.74 -26.42
C THR A 62 -130.32 1.03 -27.80
N GLY A 63 -131.12 2.09 -27.93
CA GLY A 63 -131.71 2.57 -29.18
C GLY A 63 -132.13 4.04 -29.13
N ILE A 64 -132.55 4.62 -30.25
CA ILE A 64 -132.93 6.04 -30.30
C ILE A 64 -134.20 6.38 -29.49
N THR A 65 -135.08 5.43 -29.20
CA THR A 65 -136.26 5.63 -28.34
C THR A 65 -136.02 5.24 -26.87
N ASP A 66 -134.76 5.06 -26.45
CA ASP A 66 -134.39 4.57 -25.13
C ASP A 66 -134.62 5.60 -24.00
N VAL A 67 -135.84 5.60 -23.47
CA VAL A 67 -136.26 6.33 -22.25
C VAL A 67 -136.17 5.45 -20.99
N ALA A 68 -135.37 4.37 -21.02
CA ALA A 68 -135.17 3.44 -19.90
C ALA A 68 -133.76 3.58 -19.30
N THR A 69 -132.73 3.69 -20.14
CA THR A 69 -131.34 3.98 -19.72
C THR A 69 -131.22 5.37 -19.07
N ILE A 70 -132.09 6.31 -19.45
CA ILE A 70 -132.40 7.52 -18.67
C ILE A 70 -133.92 7.60 -18.59
N VAL A 71 -134.48 7.42 -17.39
CA VAL A 71 -135.93 7.48 -17.16
C VAL A 71 -136.43 8.92 -17.23
N ALA A 72 -137.49 9.15 -18.00
CA ALA A 72 -138.09 10.47 -18.25
C ALA A 72 -137.05 11.57 -18.64
N PRO A 73 -136.28 11.38 -19.72
CA PRO A 73 -135.22 12.30 -20.09
C PRO A 73 -135.80 13.66 -20.50
N ALA A 74 -135.21 14.75 -20.01
CA ALA A 74 -135.68 16.10 -20.30
C ALA A 74 -135.47 16.47 -21.78
N THR A 75 -136.37 17.28 -22.33
CA THR A 75 -136.17 17.85 -23.68
C THR A 75 -134.89 18.70 -23.68
N SER A 76 -134.05 18.54 -24.71
CA SER A 76 -132.70 19.10 -24.80
C SER A 76 -131.65 18.55 -23.81
N LEU A 77 -131.93 17.45 -23.11
CA LEU A 77 -130.91 16.73 -22.32
C LEU A 77 -129.81 16.21 -23.25
N LEU A 78 -128.57 16.69 -23.06
CA LEU A 78 -127.41 16.33 -23.87
C LEU A 78 -126.59 15.21 -23.21
N ILE A 79 -126.24 14.19 -23.99
CA ILE A 79 -125.30 13.13 -23.63
C ILE A 79 -124.22 12.95 -24.70
N TYR A 80 -123.18 12.19 -24.38
CA TYR A 80 -122.39 11.48 -25.38
C TYR A 80 -122.81 10.00 -25.37
N ASN A 81 -123.46 9.53 -26.44
CA ASN A 81 -123.73 8.12 -26.63
C ASN A 81 -122.41 7.36 -26.86
N THR A 82 -122.11 6.37 -26.01
CA THR A 82 -120.94 5.50 -26.19
C THR A 82 -121.23 4.23 -26.98
N ASN A 83 -122.50 3.90 -27.24
CA ASN A 83 -122.85 2.71 -28.00
C ASN A 83 -122.62 2.92 -29.51
N ALA A 84 -121.53 2.38 -30.03
CA ALA A 84 -121.20 2.40 -31.46
C ALA A 84 -122.21 1.62 -32.35
N ALA A 85 -123.08 0.80 -31.75
CA ALA A 85 -124.11 -0.01 -32.41
C ALA A 85 -125.52 0.26 -31.83
N ILE A 86 -125.82 1.51 -31.47
CA ILE A 86 -127.15 1.96 -31.01
C ILE A 86 -128.25 1.62 -32.04
N ALA A 87 -129.32 0.94 -31.61
CA ALA A 87 -130.40 0.54 -32.50
C ALA A 87 -131.14 1.77 -33.08
N GLY A 88 -131.15 1.88 -34.40
CA GLY A 88 -131.78 2.99 -35.14
C GLY A 88 -130.99 4.30 -35.14
N GLY A 89 -129.73 4.34 -34.65
CA GLY A 89 -128.92 5.56 -34.62
C GLY A 89 -127.52 5.39 -35.19
N SER A 90 -126.89 6.50 -35.61
CA SER A 90 -125.57 6.51 -36.26
C SER A 90 -124.39 6.42 -35.28
N GLY A 91 -124.40 5.37 -34.45
CA GLY A 91 -123.28 4.99 -33.57
C GLY A 91 -122.97 5.96 -32.43
N ALA A 92 -121.72 5.99 -32.00
CA ALA A 92 -121.25 6.85 -30.91
C ALA A 92 -121.16 8.32 -31.34
N GLY A 93 -121.28 9.23 -30.38
CA GLY A 93 -121.24 10.68 -30.59
C GLY A 93 -122.19 11.44 -29.67
N TYR A 94 -122.35 12.74 -29.89
CA TYR A 94 -123.29 13.54 -29.10
C TYR A 94 -124.74 13.31 -29.53
N TYR A 95 -125.63 13.16 -28.56
CA TYR A 95 -127.08 13.02 -28.75
C TYR A 95 -127.81 13.96 -27.81
N TYR A 96 -128.93 14.53 -28.25
CA TYR A 96 -129.87 15.21 -27.36
C TYR A 96 -131.26 14.56 -27.42
N TYR A 97 -132.00 14.58 -26.32
CA TYR A 97 -133.37 14.08 -26.32
C TYR A 97 -134.34 15.15 -26.84
N SER A 98 -135.13 14.82 -27.87
CA SER A 98 -136.06 15.75 -28.54
C SER A 98 -137.40 15.95 -27.82
N GLY A 99 -137.57 15.35 -26.64
CA GLY A 99 -138.87 15.18 -25.98
C GLY A 99 -139.60 13.90 -26.39
N THR A 100 -139.15 13.20 -27.44
CA THR A 100 -139.71 11.93 -27.93
C THR A 100 -138.66 10.86 -28.24
N GLN A 101 -137.47 11.25 -28.72
CA GLN A 101 -136.38 10.33 -29.05
C GLN A 101 -135.00 11.00 -28.89
N TRP A 102 -133.95 10.20 -28.78
CA TRP A 102 -132.55 10.63 -28.84
C TRP A 102 -132.14 10.89 -30.28
N VAL A 103 -131.97 12.17 -30.61
CA VAL A 103 -131.49 12.63 -31.91
C VAL A 103 -129.97 12.77 -31.86
N LYS A 104 -129.25 12.12 -32.78
CA LYS A 104 -127.80 12.33 -32.92
C LYS A 104 -127.56 13.75 -33.44
N ILE A 105 -126.59 14.45 -32.86
CA ILE A 105 -126.05 15.67 -33.46
C ILE A 105 -125.21 15.23 -34.67
N ILE A 106 -125.64 15.69 -35.84
CA ILE A 106 -125.41 15.10 -37.17
C ILE A 106 -123.96 15.15 -37.69
N ASP A 107 -123.63 14.20 -38.58
CA ASP A 107 -122.55 14.28 -39.58
C ASP A 107 -123.16 14.49 -40.99
N ALA A 108 -122.58 15.39 -41.81
CA ALA A 108 -123.03 15.82 -43.16
C ALA A 108 -124.36 16.63 -43.20
N VAL A 109 -124.73 17.42 -44.23
CA VAL A 109 -125.01 17.05 -45.64
C VAL A 109 -124.98 18.29 -46.57
N THR A 110 -124.38 18.16 -47.75
CA THR A 110 -124.49 19.03 -48.97
C THR A 110 -125.65 18.56 -49.89
N PRO A 111 -126.24 19.36 -50.82
CA PRO A 111 -125.59 20.37 -51.71
C PRO A 111 -126.43 21.66 -51.98
N GLY A 112 -126.05 22.53 -52.95
CA GLY A 112 -126.91 23.70 -53.30
C GLY A 112 -126.53 24.68 -54.45
N ASN A 113 -125.30 24.70 -54.97
CA ASN A 113 -124.84 25.39 -56.21
C ASN A 113 -125.59 26.68 -56.67
N SER A 114 -125.18 27.87 -56.21
CA SER A 114 -125.53 29.18 -56.82
C SER A 114 -124.51 30.28 -56.45
N TRP A 115 -124.52 31.40 -57.16
CA TRP A 115 -123.62 32.54 -56.91
C TRP A 115 -124.40 33.79 -56.46
N SER A 116 -124.08 34.31 -55.28
CA SER A 116 -124.72 35.50 -54.71
C SER A 116 -124.14 36.80 -55.28
N LEU A 117 -125.03 37.78 -55.52
CA LEU A 117 -124.69 39.15 -55.89
C LEU A 117 -123.98 39.93 -54.76
N THR A 118 -123.97 39.40 -53.53
CA THR A 118 -123.18 39.92 -52.40
C THR A 118 -121.86 39.16 -52.17
N GLY A 119 -121.52 38.21 -53.04
CA GLY A 119 -120.38 37.31 -52.90
C GLY A 119 -120.72 36.00 -52.16
N ASN A 120 -119.98 34.93 -52.49
CA ASN A 120 -120.11 33.62 -51.86
C ASN A 120 -119.06 33.45 -50.76
N SER A 121 -119.48 33.23 -49.51
CA SER A 121 -118.62 32.76 -48.42
C SER A 121 -118.49 31.23 -48.44
N GLY A 122 -117.28 30.69 -48.28
CA GLY A 122 -117.07 29.24 -48.15
C GLY A 122 -116.91 28.46 -49.48
N THR A 123 -116.47 29.13 -50.55
CA THR A 123 -116.22 28.51 -51.86
C THR A 123 -115.13 27.44 -51.85
N THR A 124 -115.39 26.27 -52.43
CA THR A 124 -114.41 25.20 -52.64
C THR A 124 -113.89 25.21 -54.08
N ALA A 125 -112.57 25.33 -54.28
CA ALA A 125 -111.98 25.63 -55.59
C ALA A 125 -112.33 24.65 -56.73
N GLY A 126 -112.53 23.35 -56.44
CA GLY A 126 -112.93 22.35 -57.44
C GLY A 126 -114.43 22.34 -57.80
N ILE A 127 -115.25 23.17 -57.15
CA ILE A 127 -116.72 23.19 -57.28
C ILE A 127 -117.25 24.62 -57.53
N ASN A 128 -116.52 25.64 -57.07
CA ASN A 128 -116.89 27.05 -57.17
C ASN A 128 -115.73 27.86 -57.77
N PHE A 129 -115.74 28.02 -59.10
CA PHE A 129 -114.72 28.74 -59.86
C PHE A 129 -115.38 29.66 -60.91
N ILE A 130 -114.83 30.85 -61.13
CA ILE A 130 -115.25 31.73 -62.23
C ILE A 130 -114.41 31.33 -63.44
N GLY A 131 -114.95 30.44 -64.27
CA GLY A 131 -114.23 29.86 -65.40
C GLY A 131 -115.04 28.84 -66.19
N THR A 132 -114.44 28.35 -67.27
CA THR A 132 -114.93 27.28 -68.13
C THR A 132 -114.34 25.93 -67.73
N THR A 133 -115.07 24.85 -67.99
CA THR A 133 -114.58 23.45 -67.87
C THR A 133 -114.30 22.80 -69.23
N ASP A 134 -114.65 23.49 -70.32
CA ASP A 134 -114.30 23.12 -71.69
C ASP A 134 -113.04 23.88 -72.15
N SER A 135 -112.67 23.72 -73.42
CA SER A 135 -111.48 24.36 -74.01
C SER A 135 -111.70 25.80 -74.50
N VAL A 136 -112.73 26.50 -74.01
CA VAL A 136 -113.00 27.90 -74.36
C VAL A 136 -112.24 28.85 -73.41
N SER A 137 -111.57 29.86 -73.98
CA SER A 137 -110.78 30.84 -73.20
C SER A 137 -111.65 31.72 -72.29
N LEU A 138 -111.20 31.92 -71.05
CA LEU A 138 -111.85 32.86 -70.12
C LEU A 138 -111.51 34.32 -70.49
N VAL A 139 -112.55 35.14 -70.66
CA VAL A 139 -112.45 36.54 -71.08
C VAL A 139 -113.14 37.45 -70.06
N PHE A 140 -112.39 38.39 -69.49
CA PHE A 140 -112.92 39.44 -68.62
C PHE A 140 -113.19 40.69 -69.44
N LYS A 141 -114.41 41.24 -69.36
CA LYS A 141 -114.83 42.43 -70.12
C LYS A 141 -115.21 43.61 -69.22
N VAL A 142 -114.82 44.82 -69.65
CA VAL A 142 -115.26 46.10 -69.09
C VAL A 142 -115.63 47.02 -70.25
N ASN A 143 -116.81 47.67 -70.20
CA ASN A 143 -117.39 48.42 -71.32
C ASN A 143 -117.32 47.64 -72.66
N ASN A 144 -117.65 46.34 -72.60
CA ASN A 144 -117.61 45.35 -73.70
C ASN A 144 -116.21 45.06 -74.32
N ASN A 145 -115.15 45.75 -73.89
CA ASN A 145 -113.75 45.52 -74.30
C ASN A 145 -113.06 44.48 -73.42
N ASN A 146 -112.05 43.79 -73.96
CA ASN A 146 -111.23 42.83 -73.20
C ASN A 146 -110.34 43.57 -72.18
N ALA A 147 -110.55 43.30 -70.89
CA ALA A 147 -109.75 43.82 -69.78
C ALA A 147 -108.79 42.77 -69.18
N GLY A 148 -108.98 41.50 -69.54
CA GLY A 148 -108.07 40.39 -69.25
C GLY A 148 -108.46 39.16 -70.09
N LYS A 149 -107.46 38.41 -70.56
CA LYS A 149 -107.65 37.13 -71.27
C LYS A 149 -106.65 36.11 -70.71
N ILE A 150 -107.15 34.90 -70.46
CA ILE A 150 -106.31 33.72 -70.22
C ILE A 150 -106.41 32.86 -71.48
N ASP A 151 -105.36 32.87 -72.30
CA ASP A 151 -105.33 32.21 -73.60
C ASP A 151 -104.69 30.82 -73.50
N VAL A 152 -105.55 29.79 -73.50
CA VAL A 152 -105.15 28.38 -73.41
C VAL A 152 -104.48 27.83 -74.68
N THR A 153 -104.58 28.53 -75.81
CA THR A 153 -104.03 28.07 -77.10
C THR A 153 -102.65 28.69 -77.37
N LEU A 154 -102.50 30.00 -77.12
CA LEU A 154 -101.26 30.74 -77.38
C LEU A 154 -100.35 30.90 -76.16
N LYS A 155 -100.79 30.44 -74.97
CA LYS A 155 -100.08 30.56 -73.68
C LYS A 155 -99.78 32.00 -73.27
N ASN A 156 -100.59 32.95 -73.74
CA ASN A 156 -100.50 34.36 -73.38
C ASN A 156 -101.43 34.67 -72.20
N ALA A 157 -100.91 35.36 -71.19
CA ALA A 157 -101.64 35.79 -69.99
C ALA A 157 -101.43 37.29 -69.78
N GLY A 158 -102.48 38.04 -69.49
CA GLY A 158 -102.40 39.49 -69.30
C GLY A 158 -103.45 40.02 -68.32
N PHE A 159 -103.01 40.87 -67.39
CA PHE A 159 -103.83 41.53 -66.37
C PHE A 159 -103.45 43.01 -66.28
N GLY A 160 -104.41 43.89 -66.55
CA GLY A 160 -104.23 45.34 -66.55
C GLY A 160 -104.79 45.98 -67.82
N GLU A 161 -105.29 47.21 -67.70
CA GLU A 161 -105.88 47.93 -68.84
C GLU A 161 -104.85 48.07 -69.98
N LYS A 162 -105.26 47.73 -71.21
CA LYS A 162 -104.41 47.76 -72.42
C LYS A 162 -103.16 46.87 -72.38
N THR A 163 -103.14 45.82 -71.55
CA THR A 163 -102.16 44.73 -71.68
C THR A 163 -102.28 44.00 -73.03
N LEU A 164 -101.15 43.48 -73.53
CA LEU A 164 -101.05 42.68 -74.77
C LEU A 164 -101.54 43.36 -76.07
N LEU A 165 -101.69 44.70 -76.08
CA LEU A 165 -102.38 45.49 -77.11
C LEU A 165 -101.92 45.29 -78.57
N ALA A 166 -100.71 44.76 -78.80
CA ALA A 166 -100.10 44.59 -80.12
C ALA A 166 -99.62 43.15 -80.42
N ASN A 167 -99.98 42.15 -79.62
CA ASN A 167 -99.55 40.76 -79.86
C ASN A 167 -100.55 40.03 -80.79
N THR A 168 -100.20 39.88 -82.07
CA THR A 168 -101.07 39.26 -83.08
C THR A 168 -100.83 37.76 -83.28
N THR A 169 -99.64 37.23 -83.01
CA THR A 169 -99.27 35.82 -83.31
C THR A 169 -98.21 35.18 -82.40
N GLY A 170 -97.63 35.90 -81.42
CA GLY A 170 -96.44 35.45 -80.69
C GLY A 170 -96.71 34.51 -79.50
N THR A 171 -95.82 33.53 -79.31
CA THR A 171 -95.81 32.59 -78.18
C THR A 171 -94.82 33.00 -77.09
N GLY A 172 -95.32 33.18 -75.85
CA GLY A 172 -94.49 33.13 -74.64
C GLY A 172 -93.71 34.41 -74.28
N ASN A 173 -94.40 35.54 -74.10
CA ASN A 173 -93.80 36.76 -73.55
C ASN A 173 -94.77 37.57 -72.65
N THR A 174 -94.27 37.98 -71.47
CA THR A 174 -94.50 39.26 -70.76
C THR A 174 -95.93 39.73 -70.43
N ALA A 175 -96.20 39.93 -69.13
CA ALA A 175 -97.39 40.61 -68.58
C ALA A 175 -97.01 41.67 -67.52
N VAL A 176 -97.92 42.62 -67.29
CA VAL A 176 -97.56 44.04 -67.46
C VAL A 176 -98.45 44.97 -66.63
N GLY A 177 -97.84 45.82 -65.79
CA GLY A 177 -98.49 47.04 -65.27
C GLY A 177 -98.45 48.15 -66.31
N PHE A 178 -99.37 49.13 -66.25
CA PHE A 178 -99.60 50.14 -67.32
C PHE A 178 -98.34 50.50 -68.12
N GLN A 179 -98.31 50.09 -69.39
CA GLN A 179 -97.13 50.17 -70.26
C GLN A 179 -95.86 49.52 -69.65
N SER A 180 -95.77 48.19 -69.70
CA SER A 180 -94.49 47.47 -69.75
C SER A 180 -94.45 46.54 -70.98
N LEU A 181 -93.27 46.44 -71.59
CA LEU A 181 -93.14 47.19 -72.84
C LEU A 181 -92.44 46.46 -73.98
N LEU A 182 -93.24 46.19 -75.02
CA LEU A 182 -93.04 46.75 -76.37
C LEU A 182 -92.18 48.03 -76.31
N THR A 183 -91.05 48.18 -76.98
CA THR A 183 -90.96 48.07 -78.45
C THR A 183 -89.71 47.29 -78.89
N ASN A 184 -89.78 45.96 -78.92
CA ASN A 184 -89.00 45.26 -79.95
C ASN A 184 -89.54 43.90 -80.38
N THR A 185 -89.15 43.51 -81.59
CA THR A 185 -89.56 42.30 -82.31
C THR A 185 -88.78 41.09 -81.81
N ALA A 186 -89.09 40.66 -80.59
CA ALA A 186 -88.27 39.72 -79.82
C ALA A 186 -88.80 38.28 -79.80
N GLY A 187 -87.86 37.33 -79.71
CA GLY A 187 -88.07 35.91 -79.45
C GLY A 187 -86.81 35.32 -78.83
N ASN A 188 -86.98 34.44 -77.82
CA ASN A 188 -85.99 34.05 -76.82
C ASN A 188 -85.35 35.20 -76.01
N GLY A 189 -85.15 34.97 -74.72
CA GLY A 189 -84.52 35.91 -73.78
C GLY A 189 -85.26 37.25 -73.62
N ASN A 190 -86.28 37.30 -72.78
CA ASN A 190 -87.09 38.50 -72.56
C ASN A 190 -87.39 38.75 -71.09
N THR A 191 -87.79 39.99 -70.81
CA THR A 191 -87.50 40.62 -69.52
C THR A 191 -88.62 41.57 -69.11
N ALA A 192 -88.87 41.66 -67.80
CA ALA A 192 -89.92 42.51 -67.24
C ALA A 192 -89.40 43.33 -66.05
N ALA A 193 -89.81 44.59 -66.02
CA ALA A 193 -89.68 45.53 -64.92
C ALA A 193 -90.87 46.51 -64.99
N GLY A 194 -90.86 47.58 -64.18
CA GLY A 194 -91.73 48.74 -64.42
C GLY A 194 -91.42 49.45 -65.75
N TYR A 195 -91.83 50.72 -65.89
CA TYR A 195 -91.55 51.62 -67.03
C TYR A 195 -90.05 51.99 -67.13
N GLN A 196 -89.18 50.98 -67.12
CA GLN A 196 -87.97 51.02 -66.31
C GLN A 196 -86.95 49.87 -66.52
N SER A 197 -86.81 49.16 -67.64
CA SER A 197 -87.38 49.36 -68.97
C SER A 197 -86.92 48.22 -69.89
N MET A 198 -87.43 48.22 -71.11
CA MET A 198 -86.77 47.66 -72.29
C MET A 198 -85.26 47.93 -72.28
N TYR A 199 -84.46 46.99 -72.79
CA TYR A 199 -83.41 47.41 -73.72
C TYR A 199 -84.04 47.56 -75.12
N LYS A 200 -83.68 48.59 -75.89
CA LYS A 200 -84.20 48.81 -77.26
C LYS A 200 -83.58 47.86 -78.30
N ASN A 201 -83.54 46.54 -78.06
CA ASN A 201 -82.79 45.64 -78.93
C ASN A 201 -83.36 44.21 -79.05
N THR A 202 -82.79 43.43 -79.97
CA THR A 202 -83.41 42.23 -80.54
C THR A 202 -82.64 40.94 -80.23
N ALA A 203 -82.96 40.37 -79.06
CA ALA A 203 -82.78 38.96 -78.66
C ALA A 203 -81.41 38.45 -78.19
N ASP A 204 -81.50 37.33 -77.46
CA ASP A 204 -80.48 36.60 -76.68
C ASP A 204 -79.45 37.44 -75.88
N GLY A 205 -79.99 38.13 -74.88
CA GLY A 205 -79.31 38.72 -73.73
C GLY A 205 -80.35 38.97 -72.65
N ASN A 206 -80.05 38.69 -71.36
CA ASN A 206 -81.11 38.43 -70.37
C ASN A 206 -80.97 39.15 -69.02
N THR A 207 -82.10 39.14 -68.29
CA THR A 207 -82.29 39.56 -66.90
C THR A 207 -82.31 41.08 -66.65
N ALA A 208 -83.53 41.61 -66.57
CA ALA A 208 -83.89 42.98 -66.21
C ALA A 208 -83.36 43.44 -64.84
N PHE A 209 -83.12 44.75 -64.69
CA PHE A 209 -83.41 45.52 -63.46
C PHE A 209 -83.59 47.01 -63.79
N GLY A 210 -84.32 47.77 -62.97
CA GLY A 210 -84.68 49.18 -63.22
C GLY A 210 -84.33 50.14 -62.08
N TYR A 211 -84.11 51.44 -62.31
CA TYR A 211 -83.95 52.25 -63.55
C TYR A 211 -82.43 52.48 -63.74
N GLN A 212 -81.76 52.43 -64.91
CA GLN A 212 -82.18 52.27 -66.32
C GLN A 212 -81.45 51.09 -66.98
N SER A 213 -81.90 49.86 -66.68
CA SER A 213 -81.81 48.65 -67.52
C SER A 213 -80.89 48.65 -68.76
N LEU A 214 -79.74 47.93 -68.66
CA LEU A 214 -79.13 47.19 -69.78
C LEU A 214 -78.74 48.02 -71.04
N TYR A 215 -78.54 49.33 -70.91
CA TYR A 215 -78.68 50.22 -72.06
C TYR A 215 -77.43 50.33 -72.96
N GLU A 216 -77.60 49.89 -74.22
CA GLU A 216 -76.64 49.88 -75.36
C GLU A 216 -75.63 48.72 -75.44
N ASN A 217 -76.12 47.52 -75.08
CA ASN A 217 -75.51 46.20 -75.32
C ASN A 217 -75.28 45.86 -76.83
N GLY A 218 -74.19 45.14 -77.13
CA GLY A 218 -74.02 44.40 -78.38
C GLY A 218 -73.06 43.18 -78.26
N SER A 219 -73.51 42.02 -78.75
CA SER A 219 -72.72 40.85 -79.19
C SER A 219 -71.59 40.30 -78.28
N VAL A 220 -71.80 40.19 -76.96
CA VAL A 220 -70.96 39.36 -76.06
C VAL A 220 -71.83 38.56 -75.07
N PRO A 221 -71.58 37.25 -74.86
CA PRO A 221 -72.51 36.37 -74.14
C PRO A 221 -72.33 36.37 -72.60
N TYR A 222 -73.34 35.82 -71.93
CA TYR A 222 -73.38 35.39 -70.52
C TYR A 222 -73.06 36.44 -69.43
N ASN A 223 -73.11 37.73 -69.76
CA ASN A 223 -73.00 38.81 -68.79
C ASN A 223 -74.27 38.93 -67.90
N SER A 224 -74.11 39.24 -66.61
CA SER A 224 -75.21 39.42 -65.64
C SER A 224 -75.06 40.71 -64.83
N ALA A 225 -76.07 41.59 -64.85
CA ALA A 225 -76.03 42.92 -64.21
C ALA A 225 -77.17 43.12 -63.19
N PHE A 226 -76.84 43.49 -61.95
CA PHE A 226 -77.81 43.62 -60.87
C PHE A 226 -77.48 44.83 -59.96
N GLY A 227 -77.72 46.04 -60.45
CA GLY A 227 -77.52 47.28 -59.70
C GLY A 227 -77.35 48.53 -60.56
N TYR A 228 -77.42 49.70 -59.94
CA TYR A 228 -77.23 50.99 -60.61
C TYR A 228 -75.81 51.07 -61.21
N GLN A 229 -75.67 51.42 -62.49
CA GLN A 229 -74.38 51.49 -63.22
C GLN A 229 -73.48 50.22 -63.19
N ALA A 230 -74.02 49.03 -62.87
CA ALA A 230 -73.27 47.79 -63.05
C ALA A 230 -73.00 47.50 -64.54
N LEU A 231 -71.80 47.02 -64.90
CA LEU A 231 -71.38 46.69 -66.28
C LEU A 231 -71.46 47.84 -67.30
N TYR A 232 -71.46 49.11 -66.85
CA TYR A 232 -71.81 50.30 -67.63
C TYR A 232 -71.07 50.50 -68.97
N GLN A 233 -69.80 50.09 -69.10
CA GLN A 233 -69.00 50.16 -70.34
C GLN A 233 -68.32 48.82 -70.65
N ASN A 234 -68.98 47.70 -70.34
CA ASN A 234 -68.39 46.37 -70.52
C ASN A 234 -68.41 45.88 -71.98
N THR A 235 -67.25 45.53 -72.51
CA THR A 235 -67.08 44.84 -73.81
C THR A 235 -66.54 43.41 -73.68
N GLY A 236 -66.30 42.92 -72.45
CA GLY A 236 -65.87 41.54 -72.18
C GLY A 236 -67.02 40.54 -72.01
N GLY A 237 -66.70 39.25 -72.06
CA GLY A 237 -67.66 38.14 -71.90
C GLY A 237 -67.61 37.47 -70.52
N ASP A 238 -68.67 36.72 -70.20
CA ASP A 238 -68.77 35.87 -68.99
C ASP A 238 -68.55 36.64 -67.67
N ASN A 239 -68.98 37.91 -67.62
CA ASN A 239 -68.78 38.80 -66.47
C ASN A 239 -70.05 38.96 -65.63
N SER A 240 -69.93 38.84 -64.30
CA SER A 240 -71.05 38.94 -63.34
C SER A 240 -70.89 40.12 -62.40
N ALA A 241 -71.79 41.10 -62.46
CA ALA A 241 -71.72 42.33 -61.66
C ALA A 241 -73.01 42.62 -60.86
N MET A 242 -72.86 42.90 -59.56
CA MET A 242 -73.97 43.14 -58.63
C MET A 242 -73.62 44.27 -57.66
N GLY A 243 -74.49 45.28 -57.52
CA GLY A 243 -74.25 46.48 -56.72
C GLY A 243 -74.05 47.75 -57.56
N TYR A 244 -73.79 48.88 -56.88
CA TYR A 244 -73.62 50.18 -57.54
C TYR A 244 -72.25 50.30 -58.22
N ALA A 245 -72.20 50.62 -59.51
CA ALA A 245 -70.96 50.86 -60.29
C ALA A 245 -69.94 49.70 -60.24
N ALA A 246 -70.44 48.46 -60.14
CA ALA A 246 -69.64 47.25 -60.23
C ALA A 246 -69.20 46.98 -61.68
N LEU A 247 -67.91 46.73 -61.90
CA LEU A 247 -67.31 46.40 -63.20
C LEU A 247 -67.66 47.40 -64.33
N SER A 248 -67.68 48.70 -64.02
CA SER A 248 -68.25 49.72 -64.89
C SER A 248 -67.41 50.11 -66.12
N ALA A 249 -66.11 49.83 -66.16
CA ALA A 249 -65.18 50.31 -67.21
C ALA A 249 -64.51 49.19 -68.04
N ASN A 250 -65.10 47.99 -68.09
CA ASN A 250 -64.42 46.77 -68.55
C ASN A 250 -64.30 46.62 -70.08
N THR A 251 -63.30 47.28 -70.66
CA THR A 251 -63.00 47.35 -72.10
C THR A 251 -62.32 46.09 -72.70
N GLY A 252 -62.52 44.90 -72.13
CA GLY A 252 -62.00 43.65 -72.72
C GLY A 252 -61.69 42.48 -71.78
N GLY A 253 -61.70 42.67 -70.46
CA GLY A 253 -61.46 41.58 -69.50
C GLY A 253 -62.63 40.58 -69.44
N SER A 254 -62.34 39.28 -69.27
CA SER A 254 -63.38 38.23 -69.22
C SER A 254 -63.28 37.36 -67.96
N PHE A 255 -64.38 36.65 -67.63
CA PHE A 255 -64.53 35.83 -66.42
C PHE A 255 -64.37 36.60 -65.10
N ASN A 256 -64.72 37.90 -65.08
CA ASN A 256 -64.63 38.73 -63.90
C ASN A 256 -65.94 38.70 -63.09
N THR A 257 -65.83 38.54 -61.77
CA THR A 257 -66.95 38.59 -60.83
C THR A 257 -66.81 39.81 -59.93
N ALA A 258 -67.81 40.69 -59.89
CA ALA A 258 -67.79 41.97 -59.21
C ALA A 258 -69.07 42.20 -58.39
N MET A 259 -69.08 41.78 -57.12
CA MET A 259 -70.26 41.87 -56.24
C MET A 259 -70.01 42.85 -55.09
N GLY A 260 -70.40 44.11 -55.29
CA GLY A 260 -70.29 45.18 -54.30
C GLY A 260 -70.27 46.58 -54.92
N THR A 261 -70.57 47.58 -54.10
CA THR A 261 -70.56 49.00 -54.52
C THR A 261 -69.15 49.46 -54.86
N PHE A 262 -68.89 49.78 -56.13
CA PHE A 262 -67.58 50.02 -56.74
C PHE A 262 -66.62 48.80 -56.75
N ALA A 263 -67.14 47.57 -56.84
CA ALA A 263 -66.31 46.38 -57.06
C ALA A 263 -65.75 46.36 -58.50
N LEU A 264 -64.43 46.17 -58.67
CA LEU A 264 -63.72 46.09 -59.96
C LEU A 264 -63.97 47.25 -60.95
N THR A 265 -64.36 48.44 -60.46
CA THR A 265 -64.88 49.58 -61.24
C THR A 265 -64.04 49.99 -62.46
N LEU A 266 -62.71 50.04 -62.32
CA LEU A 266 -61.76 50.54 -63.33
C LEU A 266 -60.94 49.43 -64.02
N ASN A 267 -61.38 48.18 -63.97
CA ASN A 267 -60.77 47.10 -64.74
C ASN A 267 -60.92 47.36 -66.22
N GLN A 268 -59.84 47.26 -67.01
CA GLN A 268 -59.85 47.51 -68.46
C GLN A 268 -59.67 46.20 -69.24
N VAL A 269 -58.61 45.44 -68.96
CA VAL A 269 -58.28 44.16 -69.64
C VAL A 269 -57.98 43.00 -68.68
N GLY A 270 -57.85 43.28 -67.38
CA GLY A 270 -57.64 42.25 -66.35
C GLY A 270 -58.73 41.17 -66.38
N SER A 271 -58.34 39.90 -66.30
CA SER A 271 -59.25 38.76 -66.47
C SER A 271 -59.17 37.75 -65.32
N LYS A 272 -60.25 36.97 -65.15
CA LYS A 272 -60.47 36.00 -64.04
C LYS A 272 -60.45 36.63 -62.63
N ASN A 273 -60.71 37.94 -62.52
CA ASN A 273 -60.65 38.65 -61.25
C ASN A 273 -61.97 38.53 -60.47
N THR A 274 -61.89 38.22 -59.17
CA THR A 274 -63.07 38.05 -58.29
C THR A 274 -63.07 39.10 -57.18
N ALA A 275 -63.83 40.18 -57.35
CA ALA A 275 -64.06 41.23 -56.35
C ALA A 275 -65.43 41.08 -55.68
N ILE A 276 -65.47 40.86 -54.37
CA ILE A 276 -66.72 40.68 -53.60
C ILE A 276 -66.67 41.57 -52.35
N GLY A 277 -67.12 42.81 -52.49
CA GLY A 277 -67.10 43.82 -51.43
C GLY A 277 -67.12 45.25 -52.00
N ALA A 278 -67.50 46.24 -51.17
CA ALA A 278 -67.55 47.62 -51.64
C ALA A 278 -66.13 48.17 -51.88
N SER A 279 -65.84 48.71 -53.07
CA SER A 279 -64.51 49.15 -53.50
C SER A 279 -63.42 48.05 -53.50
N ALA A 280 -63.80 46.78 -53.58
CA ALA A 280 -62.86 45.68 -53.79
C ALA A 280 -62.22 45.79 -55.19
N MET A 281 -60.88 45.78 -55.29
CA MET A 281 -60.13 45.93 -56.55
C MET A 281 -60.59 47.10 -57.46
N ASN A 282 -61.01 48.22 -56.85
CA ASN A 282 -61.58 49.38 -57.56
C ASN A 282 -60.73 49.85 -58.77
N VAL A 283 -59.39 49.88 -58.64
CA VAL A 283 -58.45 50.49 -59.60
C VAL A 283 -57.76 49.46 -60.54
N ASN A 284 -58.18 48.19 -60.54
CA ASN A 284 -57.45 47.06 -61.18
C ASN A 284 -57.39 47.09 -62.72
N THR A 285 -56.63 48.01 -63.33
CA THR A 285 -56.60 48.22 -64.78
C THR A 285 -56.19 46.99 -65.61
N LEU A 286 -55.07 46.34 -65.25
CA LEU A 286 -54.40 45.29 -66.04
C LEU A 286 -54.26 43.95 -65.29
N GLY A 287 -54.19 43.97 -63.95
CA GLY A 287 -53.88 42.79 -63.14
C GLY A 287 -54.88 41.65 -63.32
N SER A 288 -54.40 40.40 -63.33
CA SER A 288 -55.22 39.21 -63.62
C SER A 288 -55.08 38.10 -62.57
N GLU A 289 -56.06 37.20 -62.54
CA GLU A 289 -56.17 36.08 -61.59
C GLU A 289 -56.18 36.52 -60.10
N ASN A 290 -56.62 37.75 -59.83
CA ASN A 290 -56.69 38.31 -58.48
C ASN A 290 -58.04 37.99 -57.80
N THR A 291 -58.03 37.70 -56.50
CA THR A 291 -59.25 37.55 -55.67
C THR A 291 -59.26 38.60 -54.56
N ALA A 292 -60.38 39.28 -54.34
CA ALA A 292 -60.55 40.37 -53.38
C ALA A 292 -61.95 40.36 -52.72
N THR A 293 -62.12 39.60 -51.64
CA THR A 293 -63.41 39.46 -50.96
C THR A 293 -63.46 40.28 -49.66
N GLY A 294 -63.81 41.57 -49.78
CA GLY A 294 -64.13 42.44 -48.65
C GLY A 294 -64.09 43.92 -49.00
N THR A 295 -64.64 44.77 -48.13
CA THR A 295 -64.72 46.22 -48.40
C THR A 295 -63.34 46.87 -48.43
N ASN A 296 -63.02 47.53 -49.55
CA ASN A 296 -61.71 48.05 -49.94
C ASN A 296 -60.58 46.99 -50.02
N ALA A 297 -60.89 45.70 -50.14
CA ALA A 297 -59.87 44.67 -50.37
C ALA A 297 -59.13 44.95 -51.69
N MET A 298 -57.80 44.98 -51.67
CA MET A 298 -56.93 45.16 -52.84
C MET A 298 -57.27 46.39 -53.72
N ARG A 299 -57.83 47.45 -53.13
CA ARG A 299 -58.48 48.57 -53.84
C ARG A 299 -57.61 49.20 -54.94
N ASN A 300 -56.33 49.46 -54.63
CA ASN A 300 -55.47 50.33 -55.43
C ASN A 300 -54.58 49.58 -56.44
N ASN A 301 -54.77 48.26 -56.60
CA ASN A 301 -54.01 47.44 -57.54
C ASN A 301 -54.19 47.98 -58.95
N GLN A 302 -53.11 48.04 -59.74
CA GLN A 302 -53.12 48.54 -61.12
C GLN A 302 -52.72 47.43 -62.10
N SER A 303 -51.61 46.74 -61.83
CA SER A 303 -51.09 45.66 -62.69
C SER A 303 -50.72 44.36 -61.96
N GLY A 304 -50.61 44.37 -60.62
CA GLY A 304 -50.22 43.18 -59.85
C GLY A 304 -51.16 42.00 -60.09
N SER A 305 -50.61 40.79 -60.23
CA SER A 305 -51.36 39.58 -60.58
C SER A 305 -51.18 38.44 -59.56
N PHE A 306 -52.07 37.45 -59.60
CA PHE A 306 -52.11 36.29 -58.68
C PHE A 306 -52.24 36.64 -57.19
N ASN A 307 -52.77 37.82 -56.85
CA ASN A 307 -52.96 38.25 -55.45
C ASN A 307 -54.31 37.77 -54.87
N ALA A 308 -54.34 37.49 -53.57
CA ALA A 308 -55.51 36.92 -52.88
C ALA A 308 -55.82 37.65 -51.57
N ALA A 309 -56.68 38.67 -51.64
CA ALA A 309 -57.14 39.48 -50.52
C ALA A 309 -58.53 39.06 -50.01
N TYR A 310 -58.69 38.92 -48.69
CA TYR A 310 -59.96 38.62 -48.03
C TYR A 310 -60.12 39.52 -46.80
N GLY A 311 -61.30 40.05 -46.53
CA GLY A 311 -61.58 40.97 -45.41
C GLY A 311 -61.44 42.47 -45.73
N PHE A 312 -61.53 43.31 -44.71
CA PHE A 312 -61.61 44.77 -44.87
C PHE A 312 -60.22 45.40 -45.05
N GLN A 313 -60.02 46.16 -46.14
CA GLN A 313 -58.75 46.83 -46.47
C GLN A 313 -57.51 45.91 -46.48
N SER A 314 -57.67 44.59 -46.63
CA SER A 314 -56.53 43.70 -46.88
C SER A 314 -55.91 44.03 -48.25
N LEU A 315 -54.57 44.08 -48.29
CA LEU A 315 -53.77 44.43 -49.48
C LEU A 315 -54.12 45.80 -50.13
N LEU A 316 -54.65 46.76 -49.36
CA LEU A 316 -55.25 48.00 -49.89
C LEU A 316 -54.38 48.76 -50.92
N ASN A 317 -53.11 48.97 -50.59
CA ASN A 317 -52.21 49.85 -51.33
C ASN A 317 -51.29 49.14 -52.32
N ASN A 318 -51.51 47.84 -52.59
CA ASN A 318 -50.80 47.16 -53.67
C ASN A 318 -51.07 47.87 -54.98
N VAL A 319 -50.03 48.12 -55.76
CA VAL A 319 -50.10 48.77 -57.07
C VAL A 319 -49.67 47.74 -58.12
N ASN A 320 -48.46 47.19 -57.93
CA ASN A 320 -47.80 46.32 -58.91
C ASN A 320 -47.34 44.97 -58.34
N GLY A 321 -47.39 44.75 -57.02
CA GLY A 321 -46.85 43.54 -56.39
C GLY A 321 -47.62 42.27 -56.77
N GLU A 322 -46.91 41.15 -56.92
CA GLU A 322 -47.46 39.88 -57.41
C GLU A 322 -47.44 38.75 -56.37
N GLY A 323 -48.40 37.84 -56.47
CA GLY A 323 -48.45 36.61 -55.66
C GLY A 323 -48.68 36.83 -54.15
N ASN A 324 -49.22 37.97 -53.73
CA ASN A 324 -49.42 38.28 -52.31
C ASN A 324 -50.78 37.78 -51.81
N MET A 325 -50.79 37.13 -50.64
CA MET A 325 -52.01 36.70 -49.94
C MET A 325 -52.25 37.53 -48.68
N ALA A 326 -53.47 38.02 -48.48
CA ALA A 326 -53.82 38.92 -47.38
C ALA A 326 -55.23 38.66 -46.82
N ALA A 327 -55.37 37.91 -45.73
CA ALA A 327 -56.67 37.60 -45.12
C ALA A 327 -56.94 38.41 -43.84
N GLY A 328 -58.17 38.90 -43.64
CA GLY A 328 -58.60 39.63 -42.44
C GLY A 328 -58.61 41.16 -42.60
N TYR A 329 -58.37 41.89 -41.51
CA TYR A 329 -58.54 43.34 -41.43
C TYR A 329 -57.19 44.06 -41.59
N GLN A 330 -57.04 44.90 -42.62
CA GLN A 330 -55.81 45.67 -42.91
C GLN A 330 -54.53 44.81 -42.94
N SER A 331 -54.66 43.53 -43.29
CA SER A 331 -53.66 42.47 -43.02
C SER A 331 -52.43 42.48 -43.92
N LEU A 332 -52.33 43.43 -44.86
CA LEU A 332 -51.15 43.69 -45.69
C LEU A 332 -51.26 45.12 -46.28
N LEU A 333 -51.61 46.10 -45.43
CA LEU A 333 -52.13 47.40 -45.91
C LEU A 333 -51.15 48.18 -46.79
N GLY A 334 -49.88 48.27 -46.38
CA GLY A 334 -48.85 49.15 -46.95
C GLY A 334 -48.06 48.56 -48.12
N ASN A 335 -48.27 47.29 -48.49
CA ASN A 335 -47.50 46.65 -49.54
C ASN A 335 -47.78 47.27 -50.90
N ALA A 336 -46.91 48.16 -51.37
CA ALA A 336 -47.09 48.86 -52.65
C ALA A 336 -46.62 48.03 -53.87
N ALA A 337 -45.49 47.34 -53.73
CA ALA A 337 -44.83 46.62 -54.83
C ALA A 337 -44.08 45.34 -54.39
N GLY A 338 -44.17 44.94 -53.12
CA GLY A 338 -43.52 43.72 -52.63
C GLY A 338 -44.21 42.45 -53.14
N ASN A 339 -43.45 41.38 -53.33
CA ASN A 339 -43.88 40.14 -53.98
C ASN A 339 -43.88 38.93 -53.03
N GLY A 340 -44.81 38.00 -53.26
CA GLY A 340 -44.86 36.71 -52.56
C GLY A 340 -45.12 36.80 -51.05
N ASN A 341 -45.64 37.91 -50.55
CA ASN A 341 -45.93 38.08 -49.12
C ASN A 341 -47.24 37.38 -48.74
N THR A 342 -47.25 36.67 -47.62
CA THR A 342 -48.45 35.96 -47.12
C THR A 342 -48.81 36.49 -45.74
N ALA A 343 -50.03 36.99 -45.55
CA ALA A 343 -50.46 37.53 -44.27
C ALA A 343 -51.92 37.20 -43.95
N ALA A 344 -52.22 36.92 -42.67
CA ALA A 344 -53.56 36.57 -42.23
C ALA A 344 -53.83 36.98 -40.77
N GLY A 345 -54.74 37.93 -40.56
CA GLY A 345 -55.18 38.35 -39.23
C GLY A 345 -55.74 39.78 -39.19
N TYR A 346 -55.55 40.45 -38.06
CA TYR A 346 -55.90 41.86 -37.87
C TYR A 346 -54.59 42.65 -37.81
N GLN A 347 -54.37 43.54 -38.79
CA GLN A 347 -53.16 44.35 -38.93
C GLN A 347 -51.84 43.55 -38.92
N SER A 348 -51.85 42.29 -39.37
CA SER A 348 -50.60 41.63 -39.80
C SER A 348 -49.91 42.45 -40.90
N LEU A 349 -48.58 42.35 -40.99
CA LEU A 349 -47.73 42.79 -42.09
C LEU A 349 -48.03 44.21 -42.62
N TYR A 350 -48.41 45.11 -41.70
CA TYR A 350 -49.17 46.32 -42.00
C TYR A 350 -48.38 47.35 -42.82
N ASN A 351 -47.12 47.60 -42.48
CA ASN A 351 -46.23 48.55 -43.19
C ASN A 351 -45.22 47.87 -44.13
N ASN A 352 -45.49 46.64 -44.59
CA ASN A 352 -44.55 45.92 -45.45
C ASN A 352 -44.30 46.61 -46.80
N THR A 353 -43.06 46.60 -47.29
CA THR A 353 -42.69 47.16 -48.61
C THR A 353 -41.72 46.27 -49.39
N THR A 354 -41.60 45.00 -49.03
CA THR A 354 -40.51 44.08 -49.44
C THR A 354 -41.00 42.66 -49.67
N ASP A 355 -40.13 41.77 -50.15
CA ASP A 355 -40.50 40.46 -50.68
C ASP A 355 -40.41 39.32 -49.64
N GLY A 356 -41.26 38.31 -49.84
CA GLY A 356 -41.14 37.00 -49.18
C GLY A 356 -41.44 36.97 -47.67
N ASN A 357 -42.13 37.97 -47.12
CA ASN A 357 -42.49 37.99 -45.70
C ASN A 357 -43.82 37.24 -45.43
N THR A 358 -43.86 36.47 -44.34
CA THR A 358 -45.02 35.64 -43.95
C THR A 358 -45.51 36.02 -42.55
N ALA A 359 -46.81 36.28 -42.35
CA ALA A 359 -47.33 36.91 -41.15
C ALA A 359 -48.77 36.49 -40.76
N PHE A 360 -48.89 35.46 -39.93
CA PHE A 360 -50.16 35.01 -39.36
C PHE A 360 -50.36 35.55 -37.93
N GLY A 361 -51.53 36.11 -37.63
CA GLY A 361 -51.91 36.61 -36.30
C GLY A 361 -52.32 38.08 -36.22
N TYR A 362 -52.63 38.54 -35.00
CA TYR A 362 -52.93 39.94 -34.71
C TYR A 362 -51.63 40.75 -34.63
N GLN A 363 -51.45 41.76 -35.47
CA GLN A 363 -50.28 42.65 -35.49
C GLN A 363 -48.91 41.94 -35.62
N SER A 364 -48.87 40.77 -36.26
CA SER A 364 -47.61 40.09 -36.63
C SER A 364 -46.86 40.91 -37.69
N LEU A 365 -45.55 41.15 -37.57
CA LEU A 365 -44.74 41.95 -38.54
C LEU A 365 -45.32 43.37 -38.83
N TYR A 366 -45.90 44.03 -37.82
CA TYR A 366 -46.63 45.29 -38.00
C TYR A 366 -45.81 46.41 -38.68
N THR A 367 -44.57 46.67 -38.23
CA THR A 367 -43.74 47.77 -38.77
C THR A 367 -42.65 47.33 -39.77
N ASN A 368 -42.82 46.20 -40.48
CA ASN A 368 -41.75 45.58 -41.30
C ASN A 368 -41.27 46.46 -42.47
N GLY A 369 -40.35 47.39 -42.22
CA GLY A 369 -39.83 48.34 -43.21
C GLY A 369 -38.55 47.84 -43.89
N ALA A 370 -38.55 47.83 -45.22
CA ALA A 370 -37.35 47.68 -46.06
C ALA A 370 -36.52 46.38 -45.92
N VAL A 371 -37.01 45.32 -45.26
CA VAL A 371 -36.29 44.03 -45.09
C VAL A 371 -37.11 42.80 -45.55
N PRO A 372 -36.50 41.78 -46.19
CA PRO A 372 -37.19 40.60 -46.71
C PRO A 372 -37.14 39.38 -45.78
N TYR A 373 -37.84 38.31 -46.20
CA TYR A 373 -37.74 36.92 -45.68
C TYR A 373 -38.06 36.70 -44.19
N ASN A 374 -38.84 37.59 -43.56
CA ASN A 374 -39.27 37.40 -42.18
C ASN A 374 -40.53 36.53 -42.09
N SER A 375 -40.61 35.64 -41.10
CA SER A 375 -41.75 34.76 -40.84
C SER A 375 -42.29 34.97 -39.42
N ALA A 376 -43.59 35.28 -39.26
CA ALA A 376 -44.22 35.59 -37.99
C ALA A 376 -45.56 34.85 -37.81
N PHE A 377 -45.70 34.08 -36.74
CA PHE A 377 -46.89 33.25 -36.46
C PHE A 377 -47.40 33.42 -35.02
N GLY A 378 -48.13 34.50 -34.74
CA GLY A 378 -48.72 34.76 -33.42
C GLY A 378 -48.96 36.24 -33.11
N TYR A 379 -49.74 36.51 -32.07
CA TYR A 379 -50.09 37.88 -31.63
C TYR A 379 -48.82 38.73 -31.39
N GLN A 380 -48.64 39.84 -32.11
CA GLN A 380 -47.50 40.76 -32.01
C GLN A 380 -46.12 40.10 -32.16
N ALA A 381 -46.02 38.96 -32.85
CA ALA A 381 -44.73 38.40 -33.26
C ALA A 381 -44.04 39.35 -34.25
N LEU A 382 -42.75 39.66 -34.05
CA LEU A 382 -41.98 40.58 -34.90
C LEU A 382 -42.60 41.99 -35.07
N TYR A 383 -43.32 42.50 -34.05
CA TYR A 383 -44.10 43.75 -34.12
C TYR A 383 -43.29 44.98 -34.62
N LEU A 384 -42.11 45.23 -34.05
CA LEU A 384 -41.21 46.34 -34.39
C LEU A 384 -40.06 45.93 -35.35
N ASN A 385 -40.24 44.86 -36.13
CA ASN A 385 -39.12 44.30 -36.90
C ASN A 385 -38.59 45.25 -37.98
N THR A 386 -37.26 45.39 -38.03
CA THR A 386 -36.50 46.10 -39.08
C THR A 386 -35.19 45.38 -39.46
N GLY A 387 -35.05 44.09 -39.11
CA GLY A 387 -33.98 43.20 -39.59
C GLY A 387 -34.48 42.07 -40.50
N GLY A 388 -33.63 41.52 -41.36
CA GLY A 388 -33.97 40.44 -42.31
C GLY A 388 -33.81 39.02 -41.74
N ASP A 389 -34.44 38.04 -42.41
CA ASP A 389 -34.27 36.60 -42.17
C ASP A 389 -34.66 36.11 -40.76
N ASN A 390 -35.61 36.77 -40.10
CA ASN A 390 -36.05 36.40 -38.75
C ASN A 390 -37.32 35.52 -38.76
N SER A 391 -37.35 34.48 -37.93
CA SER A 391 -38.46 33.54 -37.79
C SER A 391 -39.04 33.55 -36.37
N ALA A 392 -40.25 34.05 -36.18
CA ALA A 392 -40.93 34.16 -34.89
C ALA A 392 -42.29 33.42 -34.86
N MET A 393 -42.60 32.77 -33.74
CA MET A 393 -43.86 32.06 -33.52
C MET A 393 -44.30 32.16 -32.06
N GLY A 394 -45.56 32.49 -31.81
CA GLY A 394 -46.12 32.68 -30.47
C GLY A 394 -46.45 34.15 -30.13
N TYR A 395 -46.96 34.37 -28.91
CA TYR A 395 -47.34 35.71 -28.43
C TYR A 395 -46.10 36.56 -28.16
N ALA A 396 -45.99 37.73 -28.80
CA ALA A 396 -44.91 38.72 -28.63
C ALA A 396 -43.49 38.16 -28.81
N ALA A 397 -43.32 37.11 -29.63
CA ALA A 397 -42.01 36.57 -29.98
C ALA A 397 -41.23 37.60 -30.84
N LEU A 398 -39.96 37.86 -30.49
CA LEU A 398 -39.05 38.77 -31.20
C LEU A 398 -39.64 40.18 -31.44
N ARG A 399 -40.41 40.69 -30.47
CA ARG A 399 -41.27 41.86 -30.63
C ARG A 399 -40.53 43.17 -30.97
N ALA A 400 -39.33 43.41 -30.44
CA ALA A 400 -38.64 44.71 -30.47
C ALA A 400 -37.51 44.87 -31.51
N ASN A 401 -37.39 43.95 -32.47
CA ASN A 401 -36.18 43.74 -33.28
C ASN A 401 -35.81 44.88 -34.25
N SER A 402 -35.03 45.86 -33.77
CA SER A 402 -34.65 47.08 -34.51
C SER A 402 -33.57 46.92 -35.59
N SER A 403 -32.74 45.86 -35.55
CA SER A 403 -31.76 45.57 -36.61
C SER A 403 -31.20 44.14 -36.63
N GLY A 404 -31.62 43.25 -35.72
CA GLY A 404 -31.07 41.90 -35.62
C GLY A 404 -31.49 41.00 -36.79
N SER A 405 -30.60 40.15 -37.30
CA SER A 405 -30.90 39.22 -38.40
C SER A 405 -30.61 37.77 -38.08
N PHE A 406 -31.21 36.85 -38.84
CA PHE A 406 -31.11 35.40 -38.67
C PHE A 406 -31.56 34.87 -37.29
N ASN A 407 -32.45 35.58 -36.60
CA ASN A 407 -32.93 35.15 -35.28
C ASN A 407 -34.16 34.23 -35.40
N THR A 408 -34.21 33.17 -34.58
CA THR A 408 -35.35 32.25 -34.46
C THR A 408 -35.95 32.36 -33.06
N ALA A 409 -37.27 32.62 -32.94
CA ALA A 409 -37.95 32.86 -31.68
C ALA A 409 -39.31 32.15 -31.59
N MET A 410 -39.39 31.01 -30.91
CA MET A 410 -40.60 30.20 -30.78
C MET A 410 -41.07 30.10 -29.32
N GLY A 411 -42.14 30.83 -28.98
CA GLY A 411 -42.76 30.81 -27.65
C GLY A 411 -43.21 32.18 -27.17
N THR A 412 -44.04 32.21 -26.13
CA THR A 412 -44.55 33.45 -25.51
C THR A 412 -43.39 34.33 -25.03
N SER A 413 -43.20 35.47 -25.67
CA SER A 413 -42.13 36.44 -25.44
C SER A 413 -40.72 35.86 -25.54
N ALA A 414 -40.51 34.85 -26.39
CA ALA A 414 -39.16 34.44 -26.79
C ALA A 414 -38.44 35.61 -27.47
N LEU A 415 -37.21 35.93 -27.04
CA LEU A 415 -36.32 36.94 -27.61
C LEU A 415 -36.94 38.36 -27.75
N ALA A 416 -37.91 38.69 -26.89
CA ALA A 416 -38.85 39.78 -27.17
C ALA A 416 -38.27 41.20 -27.16
N LEU A 417 -37.19 41.47 -26.40
CA LEU A 417 -36.55 42.79 -26.31
C LEU A 417 -35.26 42.94 -27.15
N ASN A 418 -34.98 41.98 -28.05
CA ASN A 418 -33.83 42.03 -28.94
C ASN A 418 -33.83 43.32 -29.77
N GLN A 419 -32.70 44.01 -29.81
CA GLN A 419 -32.54 45.27 -30.55
C GLN A 419 -31.67 45.02 -31.78
N SER A 420 -30.41 44.66 -31.59
CA SER A 420 -29.45 44.39 -32.67
C SER A 420 -28.85 42.99 -32.67
N GLY A 421 -29.09 42.21 -31.61
CA GLY A 421 -28.59 40.83 -31.48
C GLY A 421 -28.98 39.96 -32.68
N SER A 422 -28.02 39.22 -33.23
CA SER A 422 -28.19 38.44 -34.46
C SER A 422 -27.80 36.97 -34.28
N LYS A 423 -28.35 36.11 -35.14
CA LYS A 423 -28.18 34.63 -35.12
C LYS A 423 -28.62 33.95 -33.82
N ASN A 424 -29.49 34.57 -33.03
CA ASN A 424 -29.95 33.98 -31.77
C ASN A 424 -31.11 33.01 -31.99
N THR A 425 -31.10 31.87 -31.31
CA THR A 425 -32.20 30.89 -31.31
C THR A 425 -32.83 30.82 -29.93
N ALA A 426 -34.13 31.06 -29.82
CA ALA A 426 -34.88 31.12 -28.56
C ALA A 426 -36.19 30.29 -28.66
N ILE A 427 -36.25 29.13 -28.04
CA ILE A 427 -37.38 28.20 -28.11
C ILE A 427 -37.92 27.94 -26.70
N GLY A 428 -38.97 28.65 -26.29
CA GLY A 428 -39.58 28.54 -24.96
C GLY A 428 -40.21 29.84 -24.48
N ALA A 429 -41.05 29.76 -23.45
CA ALA A 429 -41.66 30.96 -22.87
C ALA A 429 -40.60 31.84 -22.19
N ARG A 430 -40.46 33.08 -22.67
CA ARG A 430 -39.43 34.05 -22.26
C ARG A 430 -37.97 33.53 -22.36
N ALA A 431 -37.67 32.63 -23.29
CA ALA A 431 -36.27 32.31 -23.63
C ALA A 431 -35.58 33.57 -24.21
N LEU A 432 -34.36 33.91 -23.77
CA LEU A 432 -33.59 35.10 -24.21
C LEU A 432 -34.36 36.45 -24.15
N ASN A 433 -35.38 36.58 -23.29
CA ASN A 433 -36.34 37.69 -23.33
C ASN A 433 -35.70 39.09 -23.27
N LEU A 434 -34.69 39.29 -22.41
CA LEU A 434 -34.04 40.59 -22.20
C LEU A 434 -32.79 40.81 -23.07
N ASN A 435 -32.48 39.90 -24.00
CA ASN A 435 -31.34 40.09 -24.91
C ASN A 435 -31.53 41.41 -25.66
N THR A 436 -30.50 42.24 -25.76
CA THR A 436 -30.56 43.49 -26.54
C THR A 436 -29.50 43.50 -27.63
N LEU A 437 -28.26 43.18 -27.27
CA LEU A 437 -27.07 43.25 -28.14
C LEU A 437 -26.41 41.88 -28.39
N GLY A 438 -26.68 40.86 -27.56
CA GLY A 438 -26.00 39.57 -27.59
C GLY A 438 -26.22 38.78 -28.89
N ASN A 439 -25.19 38.06 -29.34
CA ASN A 439 -25.16 37.35 -30.62
C ASN A 439 -24.85 35.85 -30.46
N GLU A 440 -25.32 35.05 -31.42
CA GLU A 440 -25.03 33.60 -31.52
C GLU A 440 -25.39 32.80 -30.24
N ASN A 441 -26.41 33.27 -29.50
CA ASN A 441 -26.91 32.56 -28.32
C ASN A 441 -28.01 31.56 -28.70
N THR A 442 -28.02 30.37 -28.08
CA THR A 442 -29.05 29.35 -28.23
C THR A 442 -29.73 29.08 -26.89
N ALA A 443 -31.04 29.24 -26.79
CA ALA A 443 -31.82 29.11 -25.55
C ALA A 443 -33.12 28.31 -25.78
N THR A 444 -33.13 27.04 -25.38
CA THR A 444 -34.28 26.13 -25.55
C THR A 444 -34.84 25.71 -24.20
N GLY A 445 -35.86 26.42 -23.72
CA GLY A 445 -36.52 26.16 -22.45
C GLY A 445 -37.21 27.40 -21.87
N THR A 446 -38.22 27.20 -21.04
CA THR A 446 -38.88 28.32 -20.34
C THR A 446 -37.88 29.01 -19.40
N TYR A 447 -37.74 30.33 -19.57
CA TYR A 447 -36.77 31.18 -18.88
C TYR A 447 -35.27 30.83 -19.12
N ALA A 448 -34.94 30.07 -20.17
CA ALA A 448 -33.54 29.87 -20.56
C ALA A 448 -32.91 31.21 -21.01
N LEU A 449 -31.72 31.57 -20.49
CA LEU A 449 -31.02 32.83 -20.79
C LEU A 449 -31.88 34.12 -20.59
N LEU A 450 -32.86 34.09 -19.68
CA LEU A 450 -33.88 35.16 -19.53
C LEU A 450 -33.29 36.58 -19.47
N ASN A 451 -32.27 36.76 -18.64
CA ASN A 451 -31.72 38.07 -18.26
C ASN A 451 -30.40 38.41 -18.99
N ASN A 452 -30.05 37.67 -20.05
CA ASN A 452 -28.94 38.05 -20.92
C ASN A 452 -29.21 39.39 -21.57
N GLN A 453 -28.23 40.30 -21.61
CA GLN A 453 -28.36 41.63 -22.20
C GLN A 453 -27.37 41.78 -23.36
N GLY A 454 -26.07 41.55 -23.10
CA GLY A 454 -24.99 41.60 -24.09
C GLY A 454 -24.20 40.29 -24.27
N GLY A 455 -24.39 39.30 -23.39
CA GLY A 455 -23.68 38.02 -23.46
C GLY A 455 -23.86 37.33 -24.81
N SER A 456 -22.79 36.73 -25.32
CA SER A 456 -22.73 36.12 -26.67
C SER A 456 -22.09 34.74 -26.64
N TYR A 457 -22.39 33.91 -27.66
CA TYR A 457 -21.96 32.52 -27.78
C TYR A 457 -22.45 31.59 -26.66
N ASN A 458 -23.53 31.94 -25.94
CA ASN A 458 -24.04 31.13 -24.84
C ASN A 458 -25.07 30.10 -25.31
N THR A 459 -24.99 28.88 -24.80
CA THR A 459 -25.95 27.79 -25.03
C THR A 459 -26.68 27.45 -23.75
N ALA A 460 -28.02 27.41 -23.77
CA ALA A 460 -28.88 27.10 -22.63
C ALA A 460 -30.01 26.15 -23.05
N TYR A 461 -30.17 25.03 -22.35
CA TYR A 461 -31.23 24.05 -22.57
C TYR A 461 -31.93 23.69 -21.25
N GLY A 462 -33.26 23.71 -21.22
CA GLY A 462 -34.06 23.40 -20.03
C GLY A 462 -34.48 24.62 -19.19
N PHE A 463 -35.28 24.37 -18.16
CA PHE A 463 -35.96 25.41 -17.36
C PHE A 463 -34.97 26.23 -16.51
N GLN A 464 -35.03 27.56 -16.65
CA GLN A 464 -34.14 28.51 -15.95
C GLN A 464 -32.64 28.19 -16.10
N SER A 465 -32.24 27.52 -17.18
CA SER A 465 -30.84 27.32 -17.53
C SER A 465 -30.19 28.67 -17.88
N LEU A 466 -29.03 28.95 -17.28
CA LEU A 466 -28.23 30.16 -17.49
C LEU A 466 -29.03 31.48 -17.29
N LEU A 467 -29.97 31.47 -16.34
CA LEU A 467 -31.02 32.47 -16.14
C LEU A 467 -30.51 33.93 -16.05
N ASN A 468 -29.45 34.15 -15.27
CA ASN A 468 -28.96 35.48 -14.89
C ASN A 468 -27.70 35.94 -15.65
N ASN A 469 -27.33 35.30 -16.76
CA ASN A 469 -26.10 35.61 -17.50
C ASN A 469 -26.17 36.96 -18.24
N ILE A 470 -25.99 38.08 -17.55
CA ILE A 470 -26.15 39.43 -18.11
C ILE A 470 -25.21 39.66 -19.32
N ASN A 471 -23.91 39.44 -19.11
CA ASN A 471 -22.85 39.73 -20.09
C ASN A 471 -21.86 38.59 -20.32
N GLY A 472 -21.96 37.48 -19.57
CA GLY A 472 -21.00 36.37 -19.65
C GLY A 472 -20.95 35.72 -21.03
N LEU A 473 -19.77 35.26 -21.43
CA LEU A 473 -19.46 34.77 -22.77
C LEU A 473 -19.18 33.26 -22.79
N GLY A 474 -19.65 32.58 -23.83
CA GLY A 474 -19.26 31.20 -24.14
C GLY A 474 -19.71 30.14 -23.12
N ASN A 475 -20.73 30.41 -22.30
CA ASN A 475 -21.22 29.44 -21.32
C ASN A 475 -22.14 28.39 -21.96
N THR A 476 -22.07 27.15 -21.47
CA THR A 476 -22.93 26.04 -21.93
C THR A 476 -23.69 25.42 -20.76
N ALA A 477 -25.01 25.55 -20.74
CA ALA A 477 -25.90 25.07 -19.69
C ALA A 477 -26.96 24.13 -20.24
N ALA A 478 -27.15 22.94 -19.66
CA ALA A 478 -28.22 22.03 -20.07
C ALA A 478 -28.83 21.29 -18.87
N GLY A 479 -30.03 21.70 -18.44
CA GLY A 479 -30.73 21.10 -17.31
C GLY A 479 -31.77 22.01 -16.66
N TYR A 480 -32.18 21.66 -15.45
CA TYR A 480 -33.04 22.49 -14.61
C TYR A 480 -32.15 23.35 -13.71
N GLN A 481 -32.23 24.68 -13.84
CA GLN A 481 -31.43 25.64 -13.07
C GLN A 481 -29.90 25.42 -13.15
N SER A 482 -29.39 24.83 -14.23
CA SER A 482 -27.95 24.79 -14.48
C SER A 482 -27.42 26.20 -14.75
N LEU A 483 -26.29 26.58 -14.14
CA LEU A 483 -25.69 27.93 -14.23
C LEU A 483 -26.65 29.09 -13.89
N GLN A 484 -27.67 28.88 -13.05
CA GLN A 484 -28.77 29.83 -12.84
C GLN A 484 -28.31 31.25 -12.49
N LYS A 485 -27.34 31.41 -11.58
CA LYS A 485 -26.84 32.72 -11.12
C LYS A 485 -25.58 33.22 -11.87
N ASN A 486 -25.07 32.45 -12.83
CA ASN A 486 -23.82 32.74 -13.51
C ASN A 486 -23.85 34.11 -14.22
N VAL A 487 -22.80 34.90 -14.07
CA VAL A 487 -22.58 36.20 -14.75
C VAL A 487 -21.23 36.31 -15.44
N THR A 488 -20.48 35.20 -15.49
CA THR A 488 -19.05 35.10 -15.85
C THR A 488 -18.82 34.15 -17.02
N ASP A 489 -17.58 34.00 -17.47
CA ASP A 489 -17.24 33.39 -18.77
C ASP A 489 -16.87 31.89 -18.71
N GLY A 490 -17.11 31.21 -19.84
CA GLY A 490 -16.51 29.92 -20.18
C GLY A 490 -16.89 28.73 -19.30
N SER A 491 -18.00 28.81 -18.55
CA SER A 491 -18.44 27.73 -17.67
C SER A 491 -19.41 26.77 -18.36
N THR A 492 -19.26 25.47 -18.07
CA THR A 492 -20.03 24.38 -18.67
C THR A 492 -20.77 23.59 -17.59
N ALA A 493 -22.11 23.46 -17.69
CA ALA A 493 -22.93 22.79 -16.68
C ALA A 493 -24.08 21.95 -17.27
N PHE A 494 -24.04 20.64 -17.04
CA PHE A 494 -25.07 19.68 -17.46
C PHE A 494 -25.73 19.03 -16.24
N GLY A 495 -27.06 19.09 -16.14
CA GLY A 495 -27.87 18.40 -15.13
C GLY A 495 -28.66 19.33 -14.19
N TYR A 496 -29.22 18.75 -13.12
CA TYR A 496 -30.09 19.45 -12.18
C TYR A 496 -29.28 20.29 -11.21
N GLN A 497 -29.45 21.62 -11.23
CA GLN A 497 -28.73 22.58 -10.39
C GLN A 497 -27.19 22.44 -10.44
N ALA A 498 -26.65 21.94 -11.56
CA ALA A 498 -25.20 21.95 -11.80
C ALA A 498 -24.72 23.41 -11.89
N LEU A 499 -23.75 23.79 -11.05
CA LEU A 499 -23.14 25.13 -11.02
C LEU A 499 -24.15 26.29 -10.80
N SER A 500 -25.25 26.01 -10.10
CA SER A 500 -26.43 26.90 -9.97
C SER A 500 -26.13 28.24 -9.32
N GLU A 501 -25.26 28.26 -8.29
CA GLU A 501 -24.95 29.42 -7.45
C GLU A 501 -23.60 30.08 -7.82
N ASN A 502 -23.02 29.79 -9.00
CA ASN A 502 -21.85 30.54 -9.47
C ASN A 502 -22.19 32.01 -9.65
N THR A 503 -21.33 32.90 -9.15
CA THR A 503 -21.47 34.36 -9.25
C THR A 503 -20.18 35.09 -9.64
N SER A 504 -19.04 34.40 -9.72
CA SER A 504 -17.73 35.03 -10.00
C SER A 504 -16.67 34.10 -10.59
N ALA A 505 -16.89 32.79 -10.61
CA ALA A 505 -15.91 31.83 -11.12
C ALA A 505 -15.97 31.65 -12.64
N THR A 506 -14.84 31.30 -13.25
CA THR A 506 -14.67 31.11 -14.70
C THR A 506 -14.14 29.70 -15.02
N GLY A 507 -14.44 29.21 -16.22
CA GLY A 507 -13.83 27.96 -16.73
C GLY A 507 -14.19 26.69 -15.95
N ASN A 508 -15.29 26.69 -15.20
CA ASN A 508 -15.73 25.55 -14.40
C ASN A 508 -16.53 24.54 -15.24
N SER A 509 -16.38 23.25 -14.94
CA SER A 509 -17.03 22.14 -15.66
C SER A 509 -17.82 21.22 -14.71
N ALA A 510 -19.15 21.26 -14.77
CA ALA A 510 -20.05 20.56 -13.83
C ALA A 510 -21.05 19.63 -14.54
N PHE A 511 -21.00 18.32 -14.30
CA PHE A 511 -21.85 17.33 -14.96
C PHE A 511 -22.55 16.45 -13.91
N GLY A 512 -23.85 16.63 -13.69
CA GLY A 512 -24.67 15.78 -12.80
C GLY A 512 -25.71 16.52 -11.97
N TYR A 513 -26.04 15.96 -10.80
CA TYR A 513 -27.02 16.52 -9.87
C TYR A 513 -26.31 17.30 -8.77
N GLN A 514 -26.54 18.62 -8.69
CA GLN A 514 -25.91 19.53 -7.73
C GLN A 514 -24.36 19.42 -7.71
N SER A 515 -23.76 19.07 -8.85
CA SER A 515 -22.31 19.14 -9.05
C SER A 515 -21.86 20.60 -9.06
N LEU A 516 -20.83 20.89 -8.25
CA LEU A 516 -20.25 22.22 -8.05
C LEU A 516 -21.33 23.30 -7.76
N PHE A 517 -22.33 22.94 -6.96
CA PHE A 517 -23.56 23.73 -6.76
C PHE A 517 -23.27 25.20 -6.41
N VAL A 518 -22.33 25.44 -5.51
CA VAL A 518 -21.68 26.74 -5.26
C VAL A 518 -20.28 26.72 -5.87
N SER A 519 -19.82 27.87 -6.39
CA SER A 519 -18.40 28.14 -6.65
C SER A 519 -18.16 29.65 -6.80
N THR A 520 -17.14 30.18 -6.12
CA THR A 520 -16.46 31.44 -6.52
C THR A 520 -15.02 31.20 -7.00
N GLY A 521 -14.47 30.01 -6.77
CA GLY A 521 -13.20 29.55 -7.35
C GLY A 521 -13.36 28.90 -8.73
N SER A 522 -12.30 28.98 -9.53
CA SER A 522 -12.28 28.73 -10.98
C SER A 522 -11.57 27.43 -11.36
N TYR A 523 -11.74 27.01 -12.63
CA TYR A 523 -11.09 25.83 -13.22
C TYR A 523 -11.32 24.50 -12.47
N ASN A 524 -12.46 24.37 -11.79
CA ASN A 524 -12.87 23.14 -11.12
C ASN A 524 -13.66 22.24 -12.08
N THR A 525 -13.41 20.93 -12.00
CA THR A 525 -14.15 19.89 -12.74
C THR A 525 -14.92 18.99 -11.75
N ALA A 526 -16.22 18.80 -11.96
CA ALA A 526 -17.10 18.06 -11.05
C ALA A 526 -18.07 17.15 -11.83
N VAL A 527 -17.85 15.84 -11.79
CA VAL A 527 -18.65 14.85 -12.55
C VAL A 527 -19.34 13.86 -11.60
N GLY A 528 -20.66 14.00 -11.46
CA GLY A 528 -21.56 13.06 -10.78
C GLY A 528 -22.51 13.70 -9.79
N TYR A 529 -22.82 13.00 -8.69
CA TYR A 529 -23.85 13.41 -7.73
C TYR A 529 -23.24 14.20 -6.56
N SER A 530 -23.63 15.47 -6.38
CA SER A 530 -23.19 16.37 -5.30
C SER A 530 -21.65 16.44 -5.12
N VAL A 531 -20.92 16.33 -6.23
CA VAL A 531 -19.46 16.50 -6.25
C VAL A 531 -19.11 17.98 -6.06
N LEU A 532 -18.12 18.32 -5.22
CA LEU A 532 -17.71 19.71 -4.95
C LEU A 532 -18.87 20.65 -4.53
N LYS A 533 -19.94 20.11 -3.93
CA LYS A 533 -21.19 20.85 -3.68
C LYS A 533 -21.02 22.09 -2.81
N ALA A 534 -20.13 22.04 -1.82
CA ALA A 534 -19.87 23.13 -0.88
C ALA A 534 -18.75 24.09 -1.30
N ASN A 535 -18.22 24.02 -2.53
CA ASN A 535 -17.06 24.80 -2.93
C ASN A 535 -17.33 26.30 -2.83
N SER A 536 -16.74 26.96 -1.83
CA SER A 536 -16.95 28.40 -1.65
C SER A 536 -15.99 29.18 -2.53
N SER A 537 -14.68 28.88 -2.47
CA SER A 537 -13.61 29.68 -3.07
C SER A 537 -12.49 28.88 -3.74
N ALA A 538 -12.47 27.56 -3.60
CA ALA A 538 -11.34 26.75 -4.05
C ALA A 538 -11.29 26.59 -5.57
N SER A 539 -10.07 26.50 -6.11
CA SER A 539 -9.79 26.43 -7.55
C SER A 539 -8.98 25.18 -7.92
N HIS A 540 -8.99 24.82 -9.21
CA HIS A 540 -8.24 23.68 -9.78
C HIS A 540 -8.58 22.29 -9.20
N ASN A 541 -9.74 22.10 -8.57
CA ASN A 541 -10.14 20.79 -8.04
C ASN A 541 -10.80 19.91 -9.11
N THR A 542 -10.46 18.63 -9.14
CA THR A 542 -11.11 17.61 -10.00
C THR A 542 -11.83 16.57 -9.15
N GLY A 543 -13.16 16.55 -9.21
CA GLY A 543 -14.00 15.56 -8.54
C GLY A 543 -14.78 14.69 -9.54
N VAL A 544 -14.77 13.36 -9.34
CA VAL A 544 -15.52 12.39 -10.14
C VAL A 544 -16.14 11.32 -9.23
N GLY A 545 -17.45 11.13 -9.28
CA GLY A 545 -18.18 10.09 -8.54
C GLY A 545 -19.44 10.58 -7.84
N SER A 546 -19.79 9.98 -6.70
CA SER A 546 -20.86 10.48 -5.82
C SER A 546 -20.26 11.03 -4.54
N GLN A 547 -20.58 12.30 -4.24
CA GLN A 547 -20.11 13.04 -3.07
C GLN A 547 -18.58 13.07 -2.89
N ALA A 548 -17.85 13.10 -4.02
CA ALA A 548 -16.42 13.39 -4.02
C ALA A 548 -16.18 14.88 -3.70
N LEU A 549 -15.24 15.20 -2.80
CA LEU A 549 -14.98 16.57 -2.32
C LEU A 549 -16.23 17.33 -1.85
N LEU A 550 -17.22 16.63 -1.28
CA LEU A 550 -18.55 17.17 -0.95
C LEU A 550 -18.48 18.46 -0.11
N ASN A 551 -17.68 18.45 0.96
CA ASN A 551 -17.57 19.53 1.94
C ASN A 551 -16.45 20.53 1.64
N ASN A 552 -15.72 20.37 0.53
CA ASN A 552 -14.56 21.21 0.22
C ASN A 552 -15.01 22.66 0.08
N THR A 553 -14.43 23.58 0.86
CA THR A 553 -14.80 25.01 0.83
C THR A 553 -13.65 25.87 0.30
N GLY A 554 -12.41 25.63 0.75
CA GLY A 554 -11.22 26.40 0.37
C GLY A 554 -10.03 25.58 -0.14
N GLY A 555 -10.04 24.25 -0.02
CA GLY A 555 -8.91 23.40 -0.43
C GLY A 555 -8.73 23.33 -1.94
N PHE A 556 -7.58 23.77 -2.46
CA PHE A 556 -7.28 23.87 -3.89
C PHE A 556 -6.46 22.67 -4.42
N GLU A 557 -6.44 22.49 -5.74
CA GLU A 557 -5.61 21.50 -6.45
C GLU A 557 -5.86 20.03 -6.03
N ASN A 558 -7.02 19.71 -5.45
CA ASN A 558 -7.36 18.36 -5.02
C ASN A 558 -7.99 17.54 -6.15
N THR A 559 -7.56 16.28 -6.30
CA THR A 559 -8.14 15.30 -7.25
C THR A 559 -8.82 14.16 -6.51
N ALA A 560 -10.14 14.02 -6.61
CA ALA A 560 -10.94 12.97 -5.99
C ALA A 560 -11.71 12.14 -7.03
N ILE A 561 -11.36 10.86 -7.18
CA ILE A 561 -12.00 9.93 -8.13
C ILE A 561 -12.56 8.74 -7.36
N GLY A 562 -13.86 8.77 -7.07
CA GLY A 562 -14.58 7.68 -6.42
C GLY A 562 -15.70 8.14 -5.48
N THR A 563 -16.63 7.23 -5.20
CA THR A 563 -17.74 7.50 -4.26
C THR A 563 -17.20 7.77 -2.85
N PHE A 564 -17.55 8.94 -2.31
CA PHE A 564 -17.06 9.50 -1.05
C PHE A 564 -15.52 9.73 -0.97
N ALA A 565 -14.82 9.86 -2.10
CA ALA A 565 -13.40 10.24 -2.09
C ALA A 565 -13.25 11.69 -1.57
N MET A 566 -12.42 11.91 -0.54
CA MET A 566 -12.27 13.21 0.14
C MET A 566 -13.60 13.90 0.52
N GLN A 567 -14.62 13.14 0.94
CA GLN A 567 -15.95 13.70 1.23
C GLN A 567 -15.90 14.84 2.27
N THR A 568 -15.05 14.70 3.30
CA THR A 568 -15.01 15.64 4.43
C THR A 568 -13.96 16.76 4.32
N ASN A 569 -13.23 16.86 3.19
CA ASN A 569 -12.20 17.89 3.00
C ASN A 569 -12.81 19.28 3.19
N VAL A 570 -12.09 20.19 3.84
CA VAL A 570 -12.57 21.56 4.10
C VAL A 570 -11.61 22.56 3.46
N ILE A 571 -10.35 22.52 3.87
CA ILE A 571 -9.28 23.43 3.41
C ILE A 571 -7.99 22.72 2.95
N GLY A 572 -7.88 21.39 3.13
CA GLY A 572 -6.70 20.64 2.69
C GLY A 572 -6.45 20.76 1.19
N PHE A 573 -5.20 20.96 0.76
CA PHE A 573 -4.81 21.24 -0.63
C PHE A 573 -3.84 20.20 -1.22
N GLY A 574 -3.77 20.12 -2.56
CA GLY A 574 -2.83 19.28 -3.29
C GLY A 574 -3.01 17.77 -3.10
N ASN A 575 -4.14 17.31 -2.57
CA ASN A 575 -4.36 15.89 -2.27
C ASN A 575 -4.89 15.12 -3.50
N THR A 576 -4.46 13.87 -3.67
CA THR A 576 -4.95 12.94 -4.71
C THR A 576 -5.60 11.72 -4.06
N ALA A 577 -6.87 11.45 -4.34
CA ALA A 577 -7.63 10.35 -3.75
C ALA A 577 -8.43 9.57 -4.81
N THR A 578 -7.97 8.38 -5.17
CA THR A 578 -8.60 7.51 -6.18
C THR A 578 -9.08 6.21 -5.55
N GLY A 579 -10.40 6.11 -5.31
CA GLY A 579 -11.04 4.92 -4.75
C GLY A 579 -12.27 5.24 -3.90
N VAL A 580 -13.13 4.24 -3.67
CA VAL A 580 -14.30 4.38 -2.78
C VAL A 580 -13.83 4.66 -1.36
N ARG A 581 -14.22 5.81 -0.81
CA ARG A 581 -13.77 6.32 0.50
C ARG A 581 -12.24 6.44 0.64
N ALA A 582 -11.52 6.69 -0.45
CA ALA A 582 -10.11 7.11 -0.38
C ALA A 582 -10.02 8.48 0.28
N LEU A 583 -9.10 8.65 1.23
CA LEU A 583 -8.84 9.90 1.98
C LEU A 583 -10.11 10.54 2.58
N TYR A 584 -11.04 9.70 3.04
CA TYR A 584 -12.42 10.08 3.38
C TYR A 584 -12.51 11.15 4.49
N GLY A 585 -11.73 10.97 5.57
CA GLY A 585 -11.76 11.78 6.79
C GLY A 585 -10.97 13.09 6.75
N ASN A 586 -10.33 13.42 5.63
CA ASN A 586 -9.43 14.58 5.53
C ASN A 586 -10.22 15.86 5.72
N GLN A 587 -9.67 16.80 6.50
CA GLN A 587 -10.25 18.12 6.72
C GLN A 587 -9.25 19.20 6.28
N ASN A 588 -8.03 19.10 6.82
CA ASN A 588 -6.98 20.11 6.69
C ASN A 588 -5.62 19.52 6.23
N GLY A 589 -5.51 18.21 6.03
CA GLY A 589 -4.27 17.56 5.59
C GLY A 589 -3.94 17.89 4.13
N ASN A 590 -2.65 18.03 3.81
CA ASN A 590 -2.16 18.49 2.51
C ASN A 590 -1.23 17.48 1.83
N GLU A 591 -1.14 17.53 0.50
CA GLU A 591 -0.14 16.81 -0.30
C GLU A 591 -0.20 15.27 -0.12
N ASN A 592 -1.35 14.73 0.30
CA ASN A 592 -1.53 13.29 0.50
C ASN A 592 -1.95 12.59 -0.79
N THR A 593 -1.38 11.40 -1.06
CA THR A 593 -1.78 10.52 -2.16
C THR A 593 -2.41 9.24 -1.60
N ALA A 594 -3.67 8.95 -1.96
CA ALA A 594 -4.44 7.79 -1.52
C ALA A 594 -5.06 7.04 -2.71
N VAL A 595 -4.59 5.83 -3.01
CA VAL A 595 -5.05 5.01 -4.16
C VAL A 595 -5.58 3.66 -3.68
N GLY A 596 -6.89 3.48 -3.70
CA GLY A 596 -7.56 2.23 -3.33
C GLY A 596 -8.81 2.45 -2.46
N LYS A 597 -9.65 1.42 -2.38
CA LYS A 597 -10.83 1.45 -1.48
C LYS A 597 -10.36 1.59 -0.02
N GLN A 598 -10.82 2.65 0.63
CA GLN A 598 -10.50 3.00 2.02
C GLN A 598 -8.99 3.14 2.30
N ALA A 599 -8.21 3.51 1.28
CA ALA A 599 -6.84 4.02 1.46
C ALA A 599 -6.90 5.32 2.27
N MET A 600 -6.07 5.44 3.31
CA MET A 600 -5.97 6.63 4.19
C MET A 600 -7.32 7.10 4.78
N PHE A 601 -8.16 6.15 5.23
CA PHE A 601 -9.58 6.41 5.52
C PHE A 601 -9.85 7.48 6.59
N THR A 602 -9.11 7.51 7.69
CA THR A 602 -9.38 8.41 8.84
C THR A 602 -8.47 9.63 8.97
N ASN A 603 -7.55 9.88 8.02
CA ASN A 603 -6.60 10.99 8.13
C ASN A 603 -7.36 12.31 8.17
N THR A 604 -7.19 13.14 9.20
CA THR A 604 -7.90 14.42 9.35
C THR A 604 -6.99 15.62 9.04
N GLN A 605 -5.72 15.54 9.46
CA GLN A 605 -4.76 16.64 9.42
C GLN A 605 -3.36 16.22 8.94
N GLY A 606 -3.04 14.92 8.89
CA GLY A 606 -1.72 14.46 8.45
C GLY A 606 -1.43 14.84 6.99
N ALA A 607 -0.17 15.14 6.70
CA ALA A 607 0.29 15.64 5.40
C ALA A 607 1.43 14.81 4.81
N ASN A 608 1.66 14.96 3.49
CA ASN A 608 2.75 14.30 2.75
C ASN A 608 2.73 12.75 2.85
N ASN A 609 1.57 12.13 3.10
CA ASN A 609 1.46 10.67 3.16
C ASN A 609 1.19 10.05 1.78
N VAL A 610 1.78 8.89 1.51
CA VAL A 610 1.54 8.07 0.32
C VAL A 610 0.91 6.74 0.72
N SER A 611 -0.25 6.42 0.16
CA SER A 611 -1.06 5.25 0.51
C SER A 611 -1.59 4.60 -0.77
N ALA A 612 -1.21 3.36 -1.05
CA ALA A 612 -1.69 2.61 -2.22
C ALA A 612 -2.03 1.17 -1.85
N GLY A 613 -3.31 0.81 -1.95
CA GLY A 613 -3.82 -0.53 -1.63
C GLY A 613 -5.04 -0.50 -0.72
N TYR A 614 -5.81 -1.61 -0.72
CA TYR A 614 -7.00 -1.77 0.10
C TYR A 614 -6.68 -1.61 1.59
N GLN A 615 -7.34 -0.65 2.25
CA GLN A 615 -7.11 -0.27 3.64
C GLN A 615 -5.62 -0.02 4.00
N SER A 616 -4.81 0.45 3.06
CA SER A 616 -3.49 1.00 3.40
C SER A 616 -3.67 2.28 4.25
N LEU A 617 -2.83 2.46 5.27
CA LEU A 617 -2.82 3.64 6.16
C LEU A 617 -4.19 3.97 6.80
N PHE A 618 -5.01 2.96 7.09
CA PHE A 618 -6.44 3.13 7.38
C PHE A 618 -6.74 4.03 8.59
N PHE A 619 -6.04 3.81 9.72
CA PHE A 619 -6.28 4.49 10.99
C PHE A 619 -5.44 5.77 11.22
N ASN A 620 -4.65 6.23 10.24
CA ASN A 620 -3.90 7.48 10.42
C ASN A 620 -4.87 8.66 10.60
N THR A 621 -4.46 9.65 11.40
CA THR A 621 -5.30 10.76 11.85
C THR A 621 -4.56 12.09 11.72
N THR A 622 -3.35 12.20 12.29
CA THR A 622 -2.50 13.41 12.16
C THR A 622 -1.05 13.12 11.76
N GLY A 623 -0.69 11.87 11.46
CA GLY A 623 0.68 11.47 11.17
C GLY A 623 1.13 11.85 9.77
N ASN A 624 2.41 12.18 9.61
CA ASN A 624 2.98 12.77 8.38
C ASN A 624 4.04 11.89 7.71
N SER A 625 4.25 12.11 6.41
CA SER A 625 5.38 11.53 5.66
C SER A 625 5.43 9.98 5.67
N ASN A 626 4.30 9.30 5.90
CA ASN A 626 4.24 7.84 5.87
C ASN A 626 4.04 7.31 4.45
N THR A 627 4.69 6.20 4.12
CA THR A 627 4.50 5.47 2.85
C THR A 627 3.92 4.08 3.11
N ALA A 628 2.74 3.78 2.58
CA ALA A 628 2.01 2.52 2.80
C ALA A 628 1.55 1.91 1.46
N LEU A 629 2.30 0.93 0.95
CA LEU A 629 2.09 0.30 -0.36
C LEU A 629 1.74 -1.19 -0.19
N GLY A 630 0.46 -1.54 -0.27
CA GLY A 630 -0.02 -2.93 -0.21
C GLY A 630 -1.29 -3.11 0.62
N TYR A 631 -1.89 -4.29 0.51
CA TYR A 631 -3.09 -4.68 1.27
C TYR A 631 -2.84 -4.58 2.78
N GLN A 632 -3.61 -3.73 3.47
CA GLN A 632 -3.49 -3.46 4.91
C GLN A 632 -2.06 -3.13 5.38
N SER A 633 -1.27 -2.46 4.53
CA SER A 633 0.01 -1.85 4.94
C SER A 633 -0.24 -0.67 5.88
N LEU A 634 0.54 -0.56 6.96
CA LEU A 634 0.40 0.46 8.02
C LEU A 634 -1.03 0.61 8.61
N TYR A 635 -1.81 -0.47 8.64
CA TYR A 635 -3.26 -0.44 8.90
C TYR A 635 -3.65 0.29 10.20
N SER A 636 -2.94 0.03 11.30
CA SER A 636 -3.31 0.45 12.66
C SER A 636 -2.64 1.75 13.14
N SER A 637 -1.80 2.39 12.30
CA SER A 637 -1.02 3.57 12.71
C SER A 637 -1.92 4.76 13.03
N VAL A 638 -1.77 5.33 14.22
CA VAL A 638 -2.51 6.51 14.69
C VAL A 638 -1.51 7.61 15.07
N SER A 639 -1.44 8.67 14.26
CA SER A 639 -0.66 9.89 14.57
C SER A 639 0.85 9.63 14.79
N ARG A 640 1.48 8.91 13.85
CA ARG A 640 2.93 8.64 13.81
C ARG A 640 3.53 9.07 12.48
N ASP A 641 4.81 9.41 12.48
CA ASP A 641 5.48 10.03 11.35
C ASP A 641 6.57 9.13 10.76
N GLY A 642 6.83 9.32 9.46
CA GLY A 642 8.01 8.80 8.75
C GLY A 642 8.12 7.27 8.60
N SER A 643 7.04 6.51 8.82
CA SER A 643 7.09 5.05 8.65
C SER A 643 6.86 4.61 7.20
N THR A 644 7.64 3.64 6.73
CA THR A 644 7.54 3.05 5.39
C THR A 644 7.11 1.59 5.47
N ALA A 645 6.02 1.21 4.82
CA ALA A 645 5.44 -0.13 4.82
C ALA A 645 5.10 -0.57 3.39
N VAL A 646 5.80 -1.58 2.87
CA VAL A 646 5.63 -2.10 1.51
C VAL A 646 5.41 -3.61 1.55
N GLY A 647 4.21 -4.05 1.17
CA GLY A 647 3.81 -5.47 1.14
C GLY A 647 2.54 -5.77 1.93
N TYR A 648 2.03 -7.00 1.79
CA TYR A 648 0.82 -7.47 2.49
C TYR A 648 1.03 -7.46 4.01
N LYS A 649 0.18 -6.71 4.73
CA LYS A 649 0.24 -6.55 6.19
C LYS A 649 1.63 -6.17 6.74
N SER A 650 2.40 -5.43 5.95
CA SER A 650 3.62 -4.77 6.41
C SER A 650 3.27 -3.75 7.51
N LEU A 651 3.94 -3.85 8.66
CA LEU A 651 3.80 -2.95 9.82
C LEU A 651 2.32 -2.72 10.23
N TYR A 652 1.54 -3.81 10.20
CA TYR A 652 0.07 -3.80 10.32
C TYR A 652 -0.45 -3.26 11.66
N ALA A 653 0.18 -3.62 12.79
CA ALA A 653 -0.31 -3.38 14.15
C ALA A 653 0.30 -2.15 14.84
N ASN A 654 1.16 -1.36 14.17
CA ASN A 654 1.85 -0.25 14.82
C ASN A 654 0.86 0.78 15.36
N THR A 655 0.95 1.13 16.65
CA THR A 655 0.10 2.14 17.30
C THR A 655 0.89 3.30 17.93
N GLN A 656 2.13 3.07 18.35
CA GLN A 656 2.95 4.08 19.05
C GLN A 656 4.36 4.29 18.47
N GLY A 657 4.84 3.41 17.59
CA GLY A 657 6.20 3.45 17.05
C GLY A 657 6.40 4.41 15.88
N PHE A 658 7.58 5.03 15.80
CA PHE A 658 7.98 5.99 14.77
C PHE A 658 9.06 5.43 13.82
N TYR A 659 9.24 6.05 12.65
CA TYR A 659 10.37 5.83 11.71
C TYR A 659 10.67 4.38 11.26
N ASN A 660 9.72 3.47 11.45
CA ASN A 660 9.90 2.06 11.11
C ASN A 660 9.85 1.82 9.59
N THR A 661 10.76 0.99 9.06
CA THR A 661 10.80 0.56 7.65
C THR A 661 10.50 -0.93 7.54
N ALA A 662 9.43 -1.30 6.85
CA ALA A 662 8.95 -2.67 6.69
C ALA A 662 8.72 -3.01 5.20
N VAL A 663 9.57 -3.85 4.61
CA VAL A 663 9.49 -4.24 3.19
C VAL A 663 9.39 -5.76 3.07
N GLY A 664 8.16 -6.26 2.90
CA GLY A 664 7.89 -7.69 2.74
C GLY A 664 6.48 -8.11 3.13
N TYR A 665 6.20 -9.40 2.95
CA TYR A 665 4.99 -10.04 3.44
C TYR A 665 5.08 -10.21 4.97
N GLN A 666 4.15 -9.62 5.72
CA GLN A 666 4.10 -9.64 7.18
C GLN A 666 5.38 -9.17 7.90
N ALA A 667 6.22 -8.37 7.23
CA ALA A 667 7.35 -7.69 7.88
C ALA A 667 6.84 -6.72 8.95
N LEU A 668 7.43 -6.76 10.16
CA LEU A 668 7.02 -5.93 11.30
C LEU A 668 5.52 -6.04 11.69
N GLN A 669 4.82 -7.11 11.30
CA GLN A 669 3.35 -7.17 11.35
C GLN A 669 2.77 -6.79 12.72
N ASN A 670 3.31 -7.37 13.79
CA ASN A 670 2.76 -7.25 15.15
C ASN A 670 3.58 -6.30 16.04
N ASN A 671 4.44 -5.44 15.48
CA ASN A 671 4.96 -4.30 16.22
C ASN A 671 3.77 -3.43 16.67
N THR A 672 3.68 -3.09 17.95
CA THR A 672 2.65 -2.19 18.48
C THR A 672 3.20 -0.86 19.00
N ASN A 673 4.41 -0.84 19.55
CA ASN A 673 4.99 0.33 20.22
C ASN A 673 6.48 0.61 19.94
N SER A 674 7.14 -0.20 19.10
CA SER A 674 8.57 -0.11 18.87
C SER A 674 8.92 0.85 17.71
N SER A 675 10.02 1.57 17.80
CA SER A 675 10.47 2.59 16.84
C SER A 675 11.80 2.26 16.15
N ASP A 676 12.08 2.95 15.05
CA ASP A 676 13.38 2.96 14.36
C ASP A 676 13.86 1.57 13.86
N ASN A 677 12.94 0.62 13.71
CA ASN A 677 13.25 -0.72 13.23
C ASN A 677 13.23 -0.81 11.70
N THR A 678 14.18 -1.55 11.13
CA THR A 678 14.23 -1.87 9.69
C THR A 678 14.04 -3.37 9.47
N ALA A 679 12.99 -3.77 8.76
CA ALA A 679 12.64 -5.16 8.49
C ALA A 679 12.40 -5.41 7.00
N VAL A 680 13.28 -6.18 6.35
CA VAL A 680 13.24 -6.48 4.91
C VAL A 680 13.21 -8.00 4.70
N GLY A 681 12.06 -8.52 4.29
CA GLY A 681 11.86 -9.95 4.02
C GLY A 681 10.48 -10.49 4.43
N TYR A 682 10.24 -11.76 4.11
CA TYR A 682 9.09 -12.51 4.61
C TYR A 682 9.21 -12.70 6.13
N ASN A 683 8.21 -12.27 6.90
CA ASN A 683 8.16 -12.37 8.37
C ASN A 683 9.38 -11.78 9.13
N ALA A 684 10.15 -10.88 8.53
CA ALA A 684 11.20 -10.16 9.25
C ALA A 684 10.58 -9.33 10.39
N LEU A 685 11.10 -9.46 11.62
CA LEU A 685 10.57 -8.77 12.81
C LEU A 685 9.06 -8.96 13.11
N SER A 686 8.46 -10.07 12.65
CA SER A 686 6.99 -10.24 12.63
C SER A 686 6.32 -10.10 14.01
N THR A 687 7.00 -10.46 15.10
CA THR A 687 6.55 -10.29 16.48
C THR A 687 7.59 -9.54 17.30
N THR A 688 7.25 -8.33 17.73
CA THR A 688 8.15 -7.33 18.38
C THR A 688 7.36 -6.43 19.33
N ILE A 689 7.32 -6.75 20.63
CA ILE A 689 6.62 -5.94 21.65
C ILE A 689 7.34 -6.04 23.02
N PRO A 690 8.13 -5.06 23.46
CA PRO A 690 8.74 -3.93 22.72
C PRO A 690 10.08 -4.34 22.07
N GLY A 691 10.74 -3.43 21.34
CA GLY A 691 12.11 -3.64 20.87
C GLY A 691 12.51 -2.67 19.75
N ASP A 692 13.32 -1.66 20.08
CA ASP A 692 13.69 -0.56 19.18
C ASP A 692 15.05 -0.78 18.49
N ASN A 693 15.32 0.02 17.45
CA ASN A 693 16.60 0.08 16.69
C ASN A 693 17.03 -1.24 16.01
N ASN A 694 16.16 -2.26 15.89
CA ASN A 694 16.56 -3.53 15.30
C ASN A 694 16.55 -3.49 13.76
N THR A 695 17.59 -4.07 13.15
CA THR A 695 17.71 -4.25 11.70
C THR A 695 17.64 -5.73 11.35
N ALA A 696 16.63 -6.15 10.58
CA ALA A 696 16.43 -7.52 10.10
C ALA A 696 16.33 -7.56 8.57
N VAL A 697 17.28 -8.21 7.90
CA VAL A 697 17.30 -8.37 6.44
C VAL A 697 17.39 -9.85 6.10
N GLY A 698 16.24 -10.48 5.85
CA GLY A 698 16.13 -11.91 5.54
C GLY A 698 14.77 -12.50 5.86
N SER A 699 14.48 -13.67 5.28
CA SER A 699 13.27 -14.45 5.61
C SER A 699 13.35 -14.94 7.06
N ASN A 700 12.35 -14.59 7.88
CA ASN A 700 12.26 -14.88 9.31
C ASN A 700 13.50 -14.43 10.13
N ALA A 701 14.18 -13.36 9.72
CA ALA A 701 15.22 -12.72 10.54
C ALA A 701 14.57 -12.00 11.74
N LEU A 702 15.14 -12.18 12.95
CA LEU A 702 14.62 -11.64 14.23
C LEU A 702 13.09 -11.84 14.40
N LEU A 703 12.58 -13.04 14.07
CA LEU A 703 11.14 -13.34 13.96
C LEU A 703 10.33 -12.96 15.22
N SER A 704 10.89 -13.19 16.41
CA SER A 704 10.18 -13.20 17.71
C SER A 704 10.87 -12.42 18.82
N SER A 705 11.74 -11.47 18.48
CA SER A 705 12.57 -10.75 19.45
C SER A 705 11.84 -9.58 20.10
N ASN A 706 11.96 -9.46 21.42
CA ASN A 706 11.62 -8.25 22.19
C ASN A 706 12.89 -7.55 22.73
N GLY A 707 14.01 -7.71 22.01
CA GLY A 707 15.29 -7.08 22.29
C GLY A 707 15.48 -5.75 21.56
N PHE A 708 16.55 -5.05 21.91
CA PHE A 708 16.90 -3.73 21.37
C PHE A 708 18.24 -3.79 20.62
N ASP A 709 18.45 -2.88 19.67
CA ASP A 709 19.74 -2.64 18.99
C ASP A 709 20.34 -3.85 18.24
N ASN A 710 19.53 -4.86 17.87
CA ASN A 710 20.05 -6.06 17.21
C ASN A 710 20.12 -5.90 15.67
N THR A 711 21.20 -6.37 15.06
CA THR A 711 21.38 -6.43 13.60
C THR A 711 21.46 -7.86 13.11
N ALA A 712 20.44 -8.33 12.38
CA ALA A 712 20.34 -9.69 11.83
C ALA A 712 20.22 -9.67 10.30
N THR A 713 21.26 -10.12 9.60
CA THR A 713 21.31 -10.19 8.13
C THR A 713 21.51 -11.63 7.66
N GLY A 714 20.51 -12.19 6.96
CA GLY A 714 20.47 -13.57 6.51
C GLY A 714 19.16 -14.28 6.89
N ALA A 715 18.80 -15.32 6.13
CA ALA A 715 17.60 -16.10 6.44
C ALA A 715 17.72 -16.78 7.82
N PHE A 716 16.70 -16.61 8.66
CA PHE A 716 16.66 -17.10 10.04
C PHE A 716 17.81 -16.60 10.95
N ALA A 717 18.50 -15.50 10.60
CA ALA A 717 19.42 -14.86 11.54
C ALA A 717 18.64 -14.40 12.79
N MET A 718 19.07 -14.83 13.98
CA MET A 718 18.36 -14.65 15.26
C MET A 718 16.88 -15.10 15.26
N GLY A 719 16.53 -16.09 14.43
CA GLY A 719 15.13 -16.50 14.21
C GLY A 719 14.36 -17.00 15.45
N GLY A 720 15.05 -17.48 16.48
CA GLY A 720 14.51 -17.91 17.78
C GLY A 720 14.90 -17.01 18.96
N SER A 721 15.43 -15.81 18.70
CA SER A 721 15.80 -14.87 19.76
C SER A 721 14.57 -14.17 20.35
N THR A 722 14.53 -13.97 21.68
CA THR A 722 13.34 -13.45 22.38
C THR A 722 13.56 -12.21 23.24
N SER A 723 14.76 -12.01 23.82
CA SER A 723 15.05 -10.84 24.66
C SER A 723 16.49 -10.28 24.58
N GLY A 724 17.36 -10.89 23.78
CA GLY A 724 18.76 -10.47 23.65
C GLY A 724 18.93 -9.05 23.09
N ILE A 725 19.86 -8.28 23.64
CA ILE A 725 20.13 -6.87 23.28
C ILE A 725 21.49 -6.72 22.59
N GLY A 726 21.60 -5.83 21.60
CA GLY A 726 22.87 -5.40 21.01
C GLY A 726 23.63 -6.49 20.24
N ASN A 727 22.95 -7.53 19.75
CA ASN A 727 23.59 -8.63 19.04
C ASN A 727 23.75 -8.33 17.54
N THR A 728 24.87 -8.73 16.94
CA THR A 728 25.10 -8.68 15.49
C THR A 728 25.18 -10.10 14.92
N ALA A 729 24.33 -10.44 13.96
CA ALA A 729 24.22 -11.77 13.36
C ALA A 729 24.21 -11.65 11.83
N ASN A 730 25.34 -11.90 11.17
CA ASN A 730 25.47 -11.88 9.72
C ASN A 730 25.74 -13.30 9.18
N GLY A 731 24.70 -13.95 8.67
CA GLY A 731 24.76 -15.29 8.11
C GLY A 731 23.43 -16.05 8.27
N VAL A 732 23.21 -17.04 7.40
CA VAL A 732 22.05 -17.93 7.52
C VAL A 732 22.13 -18.68 8.85
N ARG A 733 21.10 -18.53 9.70
CA ARG A 733 21.02 -19.09 11.05
C ARG A 733 22.16 -18.67 12.00
N ALA A 734 22.80 -17.52 11.78
CA ALA A 734 23.65 -16.92 12.80
C ALA A 734 22.81 -16.58 14.06
N LEU A 735 23.31 -16.91 15.25
CA LEU A 735 22.61 -16.70 16.55
C LEU A 735 21.17 -17.27 16.59
N TYR A 736 20.89 -18.36 15.87
CA TYR A 736 19.51 -18.84 15.63
C TYR A 736 18.70 -19.04 16.93
N SER A 737 19.24 -19.72 17.94
CA SER A 737 18.52 -20.05 19.18
C SER A 737 18.64 -19.01 20.30
N ASN A 738 19.15 -17.80 20.03
CA ASN A 738 19.60 -16.81 21.03
C ASN A 738 18.52 -16.26 21.98
N ILE A 739 18.05 -17.06 22.95
CA ILE A 739 16.91 -16.70 23.81
C ILE A 739 17.14 -15.34 24.51
N ASN A 740 18.17 -15.24 25.35
CA ASN A 740 18.45 -14.08 26.20
C ASN A 740 19.86 -13.49 26.02
N GLY A 741 20.74 -14.13 25.23
CA GLY A 741 22.13 -13.70 25.07
C GLY A 741 22.24 -12.29 24.46
N SER A 742 23.16 -11.48 24.97
CA SER A 742 23.32 -10.06 24.59
C SER A 742 24.77 -9.71 24.23
N GLU A 743 24.96 -8.62 23.47
CA GLU A 743 26.27 -8.13 23.02
C GLU A 743 27.09 -9.14 22.17
N ASN A 744 26.46 -10.20 21.62
CA ASN A 744 27.16 -11.21 20.83
C ASN A 744 27.35 -10.79 19.35
N THR A 745 28.48 -11.16 18.75
CA THR A 745 28.77 -10.96 17.32
C THR A 745 28.98 -12.31 16.61
N ALA A 746 28.14 -12.64 15.65
CA ALA A 746 28.15 -13.89 14.88
C ALA A 746 28.23 -13.60 13.37
N LEU A 747 29.36 -13.94 12.75
CA LEU A 747 29.69 -13.70 11.35
C LEU A 747 29.95 -15.04 10.64
N GLY A 748 28.91 -15.60 10.02
CA GLY A 748 28.99 -16.88 9.30
C GLY A 748 27.69 -17.68 9.35
N LYS A 749 27.56 -18.64 8.41
CA LYS A 749 26.48 -19.65 8.45
C LYS A 749 26.61 -20.45 9.75
N ASN A 750 25.51 -20.58 10.49
CA ASN A 750 25.43 -21.29 11.77
C ASN A 750 26.45 -20.81 12.85
N ALA A 751 26.98 -19.59 12.74
CA ALA A 751 27.82 -19.02 13.81
C ALA A 751 26.97 -18.81 15.07
N LEU A 752 27.46 -19.22 16.24
CA LEU A 752 26.73 -19.10 17.53
C LEU A 752 25.33 -19.78 17.53
N TYR A 753 25.15 -20.86 16.76
CA TYR A 753 23.84 -21.41 16.41
C TYR A 753 22.93 -21.73 17.62
N THR A 754 23.43 -22.42 18.66
CA THR A 754 22.61 -22.84 19.81
C THR A 754 22.63 -21.90 21.01
N ASN A 755 23.24 -20.71 20.93
CA ASN A 755 23.42 -19.81 22.09
C ASN A 755 22.08 -19.64 22.84
N THR A 756 22.04 -19.85 24.16
CA THR A 756 20.80 -19.69 24.95
C THR A 756 20.84 -18.46 25.84
N ALA A 757 21.93 -18.27 26.58
CA ALA A 757 22.11 -17.15 27.50
C ALA A 757 23.50 -16.50 27.43
N GLY A 758 24.46 -17.08 26.71
CA GLY A 758 25.81 -16.54 26.56
C GLY A 758 25.83 -15.11 26.02
N TYR A 759 26.71 -14.26 26.55
CA TYR A 759 26.83 -12.85 26.20
C TYR A 759 28.27 -12.48 25.79
N ARG A 760 28.44 -11.37 25.06
CA ARG A 760 29.74 -10.86 24.57
C ARG A 760 30.58 -11.83 23.73
N ASN A 761 30.00 -12.91 23.22
CA ASN A 761 30.75 -13.86 22.43
C ASN A 761 30.99 -13.32 21.01
N VAL A 762 32.21 -13.45 20.50
CA VAL A 762 32.60 -13.13 19.13
C VAL A 762 32.86 -14.43 18.37
N SER A 763 32.17 -14.63 17.25
CA SER A 763 32.19 -15.86 16.46
C SER A 763 32.29 -15.49 14.98
N ALA A 764 33.45 -15.74 14.37
CA ALA A 764 33.75 -15.39 12.99
C ALA A 764 34.20 -16.64 12.20
N GLY A 765 33.26 -17.24 11.46
CA GLY A 765 33.48 -18.49 10.76
C GLY A 765 32.20 -19.28 10.57
N VAL A 766 32.18 -20.18 9.57
CA VAL A 766 31.10 -21.16 9.44
C VAL A 766 31.22 -22.15 10.60
N GLU A 767 30.12 -22.32 11.32
CA GLU A 767 30.00 -23.25 12.46
C GLU A 767 30.99 -22.98 13.62
N SER A 768 31.50 -21.74 13.75
CA SER A 768 32.21 -21.29 14.96
C SER A 768 31.25 -21.05 16.13
N LEU A 769 31.66 -21.41 17.35
CA LEU A 769 30.80 -21.40 18.56
C LEU A 769 29.46 -22.15 18.40
N TYR A 770 29.36 -23.13 17.49
CA TYR A 770 28.09 -23.72 17.06
C TYR A 770 27.21 -24.18 18.22
N SER A 771 27.81 -24.88 19.20
CA SER A 771 27.13 -25.49 20.34
C SER A 771 27.18 -24.66 21.64
N ASN A 772 27.39 -23.33 21.55
CA ASN A 772 27.36 -22.49 22.75
C ASN A 772 25.98 -22.52 23.40
N THR A 773 25.89 -22.61 24.73
CA THR A 773 24.61 -22.45 25.44
C THR A 773 24.70 -21.25 26.40
N ASN A 774 25.52 -21.35 27.43
CA ASN A 774 25.64 -20.33 28.47
C ASN A 774 26.99 -19.62 28.51
N GLY A 775 28.01 -20.13 27.81
CA GLY A 775 29.36 -19.56 27.82
C GLY A 775 29.42 -18.09 27.36
N PHE A 776 30.22 -17.25 28.02
CA PHE A 776 30.31 -15.81 27.76
C PHE A 776 31.74 -15.31 27.54
N GLU A 777 31.86 -14.13 26.89
CA GLU A 777 33.12 -13.44 26.57
C GLU A 777 34.12 -14.29 25.75
N ASN A 778 33.66 -15.35 25.07
CA ASN A 778 34.51 -16.19 24.21
C ASN A 778 34.74 -15.53 22.83
N THR A 779 35.94 -15.70 22.28
CA THR A 779 36.29 -15.27 20.91
C THR A 779 36.70 -16.48 20.06
N ALA A 780 36.00 -16.75 18.96
CA ALA A 780 36.35 -17.81 18.02
C ALA A 780 36.42 -17.30 16.58
N ASN A 781 37.50 -17.63 15.89
CA ASN A 781 37.79 -17.22 14.51
C ASN A 781 38.31 -18.44 13.70
N GLY A 782 37.60 -18.78 12.63
CA GLY A 782 37.90 -19.91 11.75
C GLY A 782 36.79 -20.97 11.69
N TYR A 783 36.84 -21.83 10.66
CA TYR A 783 35.88 -22.91 10.48
C TYR A 783 35.88 -23.88 11.67
N GLN A 784 34.69 -24.12 12.25
CA GLN A 784 34.49 -24.97 13.42
C GLN A 784 35.41 -24.66 14.61
N SER A 785 35.88 -23.40 14.73
CA SER A 785 36.56 -22.92 15.92
C SER A 785 35.60 -22.97 17.12
N MET A 786 36.01 -23.63 18.20
CA MET A 786 35.22 -23.75 19.43
C MET A 786 33.81 -24.35 19.22
N TYR A 787 33.70 -25.40 18.38
CA TYR A 787 32.42 -25.95 17.92
C TYR A 787 31.50 -26.47 19.06
N SER A 788 32.06 -27.06 20.13
CA SER A 788 31.29 -27.78 21.18
C SER A 788 31.23 -27.07 22.55
N ASN A 789 31.37 -25.74 22.61
CA ASN A 789 31.56 -25.02 23.88
C ASN A 789 30.27 -24.79 24.68
N THR A 790 29.80 -25.78 25.45
CA THR A 790 28.54 -25.63 26.20
C THR A 790 28.56 -24.48 27.22
N THR A 791 29.50 -24.48 28.17
CA THR A 791 29.54 -23.48 29.26
C THR A 791 30.94 -22.97 29.60
N GLY A 792 31.90 -23.09 28.67
CA GLY A 792 33.23 -22.47 28.86
C GLY A 792 33.17 -20.96 28.63
N ASP A 793 33.86 -20.20 29.48
CA ASP A 793 33.90 -18.74 29.49
C ASP A 793 35.30 -18.20 29.14
N ARG A 794 35.35 -17.00 28.55
CA ARG A 794 36.57 -16.21 28.25
C ARG A 794 37.64 -16.95 27.40
N ASN A 795 37.26 -17.97 26.64
CA ASN A 795 38.20 -18.71 25.79
C ASN A 795 38.48 -17.96 24.46
N VAL A 796 39.69 -18.12 23.92
CA VAL A 796 40.12 -17.54 22.64
C VAL A 796 40.56 -18.65 21.68
N ALA A 797 39.88 -18.82 20.55
CA ALA A 797 40.09 -19.89 19.57
C ALA A 797 40.33 -19.32 18.17
N ASN A 798 41.59 -19.17 17.76
CA ASN A 798 41.94 -18.60 16.46
C ASN A 798 42.61 -19.66 15.56
N GLY A 799 41.79 -20.34 14.74
CA GLY A 799 42.23 -21.39 13.84
C GLY A 799 41.10 -22.33 13.40
N HIS A 800 41.34 -23.06 12.31
CA HIS A 800 40.47 -24.18 11.91
C HIS A 800 40.46 -25.25 13.01
N GLN A 801 39.28 -25.51 13.58
CA GLN A 801 39.07 -26.49 14.66
C GLN A 801 39.97 -26.28 15.92
N SER A 802 40.43 -25.06 16.20
CA SER A 802 40.99 -24.75 17.52
C SER A 802 39.90 -24.84 18.60
N LEU A 803 40.21 -25.40 19.78
CA LEU A 803 39.26 -25.55 20.91
C LEU A 803 37.97 -26.35 20.57
N TYR A 804 38.00 -27.22 19.55
CA TYR A 804 36.82 -27.85 18.95
C TYR A 804 35.84 -28.52 19.95
N SER A 805 36.34 -29.22 20.98
CA SER A 805 35.53 -30.01 21.93
C SER A 805 35.22 -29.34 23.28
N ASN A 806 35.52 -28.05 23.47
CA ASN A 806 35.62 -27.38 24.78
C ASN A 806 34.34 -27.30 25.66
N THR A 807 33.81 -28.40 26.18
CA THR A 807 32.50 -28.40 26.87
C THR A 807 32.41 -27.49 28.10
N PHE A 808 33.40 -27.48 28.99
CA PHE A 808 33.38 -26.74 30.27
C PHE A 808 34.62 -25.88 30.54
N GLY A 809 35.70 -26.01 29.75
CA GLY A 809 36.98 -25.35 30.04
C GLY A 809 36.93 -23.82 29.93
N ASN A 810 37.51 -23.13 30.91
CA ASN A 810 37.53 -21.66 31.02
C ASN A 810 38.92 -21.07 30.72
N ASP A 811 38.96 -19.80 30.30
CA ASP A 811 40.19 -19.00 30.16
C ASP A 811 41.28 -19.59 29.24
N ASN A 812 40.94 -20.51 28.33
CA ASN A 812 41.91 -21.13 27.42
C ASN A 812 42.19 -20.25 26.19
N THR A 813 43.46 -20.11 25.81
CA THR A 813 43.89 -19.49 24.54
C THR A 813 44.46 -20.56 23.61
N ALA A 814 43.85 -20.77 22.45
CA ALA A 814 44.29 -21.70 21.42
C ALA A 814 44.44 -20.98 20.07
N THR A 815 45.66 -20.94 19.53
CA THR A 815 45.97 -20.32 18.24
C THR A 815 46.69 -21.30 17.31
N GLY A 816 46.16 -21.46 16.10
CA GLY A 816 46.63 -22.42 15.10
C GLY A 816 45.67 -23.58 14.80
N TYR A 817 45.97 -24.32 13.74
CA TYR A 817 45.17 -25.47 13.28
C TYR A 817 45.12 -26.56 14.36
N GLN A 818 43.91 -26.91 14.79
CA GLN A 818 43.64 -27.94 15.81
C GLN A 818 44.42 -27.75 17.13
N ALA A 819 44.76 -26.52 17.51
CA ALA A 819 45.27 -26.22 18.84
C ALA A 819 44.19 -26.51 19.91
N LEU A 820 44.55 -27.19 21.00
CA LEU A 820 43.66 -27.56 22.10
C LEU A 820 42.40 -28.38 21.69
N TYR A 821 42.48 -29.15 20.59
CA TYR A 821 41.32 -29.75 19.91
C TYR A 821 40.37 -30.55 20.82
N SER A 822 40.89 -31.43 21.68
CA SER A 822 40.10 -32.34 22.51
C SER A 822 39.73 -31.82 23.90
N ASN A 823 40.00 -30.54 24.22
CA ASN A 823 39.78 -30.00 25.57
C ASN A 823 38.33 -30.21 26.00
N ASN A 824 38.11 -30.69 27.22
CA ASN A 824 36.77 -30.98 27.73
C ASN A 824 36.50 -30.16 29.00
N SER A 825 37.42 -30.20 29.98
CA SER A 825 37.32 -29.44 31.23
C SER A 825 38.63 -28.80 31.68
N GLY A 826 39.67 -28.77 30.83
CA GLY A 826 40.92 -28.07 31.14
C GLY A 826 40.74 -26.55 31.13
N GLU A 827 41.31 -25.86 32.12
CA GLU A 827 41.21 -24.39 32.27
C GLU A 827 42.57 -23.71 32.12
N GLY A 828 42.60 -22.44 31.69
CA GLY A 828 43.80 -21.61 31.70
C GLY A 828 44.95 -22.07 30.78
N ASN A 829 44.68 -22.93 29.78
CA ASN A 829 45.73 -23.45 28.90
C ASN A 829 46.05 -22.49 27.74
N ALA A 830 47.33 -22.35 27.40
CA ALA A 830 47.85 -21.45 26.36
C ALA A 830 48.55 -22.21 25.23
N ALA A 831 47.79 -22.66 24.22
CA ALA A 831 48.26 -23.41 23.06
C ALA A 831 48.55 -22.50 21.85
N HIS A 832 49.78 -22.49 21.37
CA HIS A 832 50.25 -21.67 20.25
C HIS A 832 51.01 -22.54 19.24
N GLY A 833 50.34 -22.96 18.17
CA GLY A 833 50.94 -23.76 17.09
C GLY A 833 50.03 -24.87 16.55
N TYR A 834 50.47 -25.49 15.45
CA TYR A 834 49.80 -26.63 14.85
C TYR A 834 49.74 -27.81 15.85
N GLN A 835 48.53 -28.24 16.19
CA GLN A 835 48.26 -29.36 17.11
C GLN A 835 49.01 -29.26 18.47
N ALA A 836 49.27 -28.05 18.97
CA ALA A 836 49.70 -27.85 20.35
C ALA A 836 48.57 -28.27 21.30
N LEU A 837 48.89 -29.02 22.37
CA LEU A 837 47.92 -29.54 23.35
C LEU A 837 46.73 -30.33 22.73
N TYR A 838 46.93 -30.98 21.58
CA TYR A 838 45.85 -31.59 20.78
C TYR A 838 44.95 -32.58 21.55
N LEU A 839 45.53 -33.46 22.38
CA LEU A 839 44.78 -34.47 23.14
C LEU A 839 44.35 -34.03 24.55
N ASN A 840 44.61 -32.79 24.97
CA ASN A 840 44.27 -32.34 26.33
C ASN A 840 42.78 -32.56 26.59
N THR A 841 42.40 -33.18 27.70
CA THR A 841 40.99 -33.39 28.06
C THR A 841 40.64 -32.68 29.36
N ALA A 842 41.48 -32.79 30.39
CA ALA A 842 41.26 -32.23 31.72
C ALA A 842 42.45 -31.44 32.29
N GLY A 843 43.63 -31.46 31.64
CA GLY A 843 44.81 -30.74 32.10
C GLY A 843 44.60 -29.22 32.12
N PHE A 844 45.07 -28.55 33.17
CA PHE A 844 44.89 -27.10 33.38
C PHE A 844 46.22 -26.33 33.54
N ASN A 845 46.19 -25.03 33.27
CA ASN A 845 47.32 -24.11 33.34
C ASN A 845 48.57 -24.54 32.53
N ASN A 846 48.39 -25.31 31.44
CA ASN A 846 49.51 -25.72 30.59
C ASN A 846 49.81 -24.66 29.52
N THR A 847 51.08 -24.30 29.33
CA THR A 847 51.55 -23.47 28.22
C THR A 847 52.24 -24.34 27.18
N ALA A 848 51.79 -24.31 25.92
CA ALA A 848 52.39 -25.09 24.83
C ALA A 848 52.62 -24.20 23.60
N SER A 849 53.88 -23.91 23.27
CA SER A 849 54.27 -23.03 22.17
C SER A 849 55.22 -23.76 21.21
N GLY A 850 54.72 -24.10 20.03
CA GLY A 850 55.47 -24.84 19.01
C GLY A 850 54.64 -25.86 18.22
N TYR A 851 55.23 -26.40 17.16
CA TYR A 851 54.64 -27.51 16.41
C TYR A 851 54.55 -28.75 17.31
N GLN A 852 53.31 -29.21 17.56
CA GLN A 852 53.01 -30.40 18.37
C GLN A 852 53.64 -30.39 19.78
N ALA A 853 53.77 -29.21 20.40
CA ALA A 853 54.14 -29.09 21.81
C ALA A 853 53.01 -29.62 22.72
N LEU A 854 53.36 -30.37 23.78
CA LEU A 854 52.43 -31.05 24.70
C LEU A 854 51.34 -31.93 24.03
N ARG A 855 51.57 -32.42 22.81
CA ARG A 855 50.51 -32.95 21.93
C ARG A 855 49.67 -34.06 22.56
N ALA A 856 50.29 -34.99 23.31
CA ALA A 856 49.63 -36.16 23.86
C ALA A 856 49.03 -35.98 25.27
N ASN A 857 49.19 -34.80 25.88
CA ASN A 857 48.73 -34.52 27.24
C ASN A 857 47.24 -34.84 27.39
N THR A 858 46.82 -35.49 28.47
CA THR A 858 45.41 -35.79 28.74
C THR A 858 44.94 -35.06 30.00
N SER A 859 45.59 -35.31 31.14
CA SER A 859 45.27 -34.69 32.44
C SER A 859 46.44 -33.97 33.12
N GLY A 860 47.65 -34.04 32.55
CA GLY A 860 48.81 -33.32 33.09
C GLY A 860 48.57 -31.81 33.13
N SER A 861 49.00 -31.15 34.20
CA SER A 861 48.69 -29.74 34.50
C SER A 861 49.92 -28.95 34.92
N GLN A 862 49.86 -27.62 34.77
CA GLN A 862 50.95 -26.69 35.08
C GLN A 862 52.25 -26.90 34.26
N ASN A 863 52.19 -27.65 33.14
CA ASN A 863 53.36 -27.91 32.30
C ASN A 863 53.64 -26.73 31.34
N THR A 864 54.90 -26.39 31.14
CA THR A 864 55.35 -25.36 30.18
C THR A 864 56.24 -25.98 29.11
N ALA A 865 55.77 -26.02 27.86
CA ALA A 865 56.48 -26.59 26.71
C ALA A 865 56.71 -25.53 25.62
N THR A 866 57.95 -25.09 25.42
CA THR A 866 58.33 -24.14 24.37
C THR A 866 59.36 -24.77 23.43
N GLY A 867 58.91 -25.21 22.26
CA GLY A 867 59.74 -25.87 21.25
C GLY A 867 58.98 -26.89 20.40
N VAL A 868 59.57 -27.26 19.26
CA VAL A 868 59.04 -28.34 18.41
C VAL A 868 59.17 -29.67 19.16
N PHE A 869 58.04 -30.38 19.33
CA PHE A 869 57.95 -31.63 20.09
C PHE A 869 58.39 -31.54 21.58
N ALA A 870 58.39 -30.36 22.20
CA ALA A 870 58.61 -30.25 23.64
C ALA A 870 57.46 -30.96 24.40
N LEU A 871 57.78 -31.84 25.35
CA LEU A 871 56.82 -32.65 26.13
C LEU A 871 55.80 -33.41 25.26
N TYR A 872 56.20 -33.85 24.06
CA TYR A 872 55.30 -34.43 23.05
C TYR A 872 54.41 -35.57 23.57
N SER A 873 54.98 -36.49 24.36
CA SER A 873 54.32 -37.71 24.84
C SER A 873 53.69 -37.62 26.24
N ASN A 874 53.77 -36.46 26.91
CA ASN A 874 53.25 -36.29 28.28
C ASN A 874 51.79 -36.78 28.34
N THR A 875 51.39 -37.52 29.39
CA THR A 875 49.99 -37.95 29.53
C THR A 875 49.34 -37.32 30.77
N THR A 876 49.81 -37.71 31.96
CA THR A 876 49.20 -37.32 33.24
C THR A 876 50.09 -36.47 34.13
N ALA A 877 51.38 -36.33 33.80
CA ALA A 877 52.37 -35.69 34.67
C ALA A 877 52.18 -34.17 34.79
N ASN A 878 52.46 -33.64 35.98
CA ASN A 878 52.33 -32.23 36.32
C ASN A 878 53.69 -31.49 36.43
N GLY A 879 53.65 -30.15 36.38
CA GLY A 879 54.76 -29.27 36.78
C GLY A 879 55.99 -29.20 35.85
N ASN A 880 56.01 -29.93 34.73
CA ASN A 880 57.20 -30.04 33.89
C ASN A 880 57.47 -28.78 33.04
N THR A 881 58.72 -28.33 33.00
CA THR A 881 59.17 -27.20 32.17
C THR A 881 60.15 -27.67 31.11
N ALA A 882 59.73 -27.69 29.84
CA ALA A 882 60.52 -28.10 28.68
C ALA A 882 60.74 -26.94 27.70
N THR A 883 61.96 -26.42 27.61
CA THR A 883 62.34 -25.36 26.66
C THR A 883 63.44 -25.84 25.72
N GLY A 884 63.07 -26.08 24.47
CA GLY A 884 63.94 -26.63 23.42
C GLY A 884 63.21 -27.61 22.51
N LYS A 885 63.78 -27.89 21.33
CA LYS A 885 63.30 -28.97 20.47
C LYS A 885 63.50 -30.31 21.18
N GLU A 886 62.46 -31.14 21.21
CA GLU A 886 62.47 -32.50 21.80
C GLU A 886 62.91 -32.56 23.29
N ALA A 887 62.81 -31.45 24.02
CA ALA A 887 62.98 -31.47 25.47
C ALA A 887 61.82 -32.25 26.12
N LEU A 888 62.12 -33.19 27.03
CA LEU A 888 61.13 -34.08 27.68
C LEU A 888 60.21 -34.84 26.69
N TYR A 889 60.71 -35.17 25.49
CA TYR A 889 59.93 -35.72 24.38
C TYR A 889 59.08 -36.96 24.73
N SER A 890 59.64 -37.91 25.48
CA SER A 890 58.99 -39.14 25.93
C SER A 890 58.69 -39.16 27.44
N ASN A 891 58.33 -38.01 28.03
CA ASN A 891 57.75 -37.99 29.36
C ASN A 891 56.39 -38.69 29.37
N THR A 892 56.10 -39.52 30.38
CA THR A 892 54.77 -40.14 30.56
C THR A 892 54.14 -39.71 31.88
N THR A 893 54.72 -40.09 33.01
CA THR A 893 54.20 -39.76 34.36
C THR A 893 55.15 -38.96 35.23
N GLY A 894 56.41 -38.77 34.81
CA GLY A 894 57.42 -38.04 35.58
C GLY A 894 57.09 -36.56 35.82
N GLU A 895 57.03 -36.14 37.08
CA GLU A 895 56.55 -34.81 37.49
C GLU A 895 57.69 -33.82 37.86
N ASP A 896 57.38 -32.52 37.81
CA ASP A 896 58.24 -31.42 38.27
C ASP A 896 59.65 -31.38 37.62
N ASN A 897 59.82 -31.92 36.42
CA ASN A 897 61.11 -31.92 35.73
C ASN A 897 61.36 -30.61 34.97
N THR A 898 62.56 -30.06 35.08
CA THR A 898 63.02 -28.90 34.28
C THR A 898 64.04 -29.36 33.23
N ALA A 899 63.74 -29.13 31.96
CA ALA A 899 64.56 -29.48 30.80
C ALA A 899 64.77 -28.25 29.90
N THR A 900 66.02 -27.75 29.83
CA THR A 900 66.38 -26.60 28.99
C THR A 900 67.51 -26.97 28.02
N GLY A 901 67.21 -27.06 26.73
CA GLY A 901 68.15 -27.48 25.69
C GLY A 901 67.55 -28.44 24.66
N HIS A 902 68.27 -28.65 23.55
CA HIS A 902 67.89 -29.68 22.56
C HIS A 902 68.08 -31.08 23.15
N GLY A 903 67.02 -31.88 23.17
CA GLY A 903 67.04 -33.25 23.69
C GLY A 903 67.35 -33.40 25.19
N ALA A 904 67.22 -32.33 25.98
CA ALA A 904 67.32 -32.43 27.44
C ALA A 904 66.18 -33.33 27.97
N LEU A 905 66.48 -34.30 28.84
CA LEU A 905 65.50 -35.26 29.38
C LEU A 905 64.67 -36.01 28.30
N TYR A 906 65.22 -36.22 27.09
CA TYR A 906 64.49 -36.77 25.94
C TYR A 906 63.68 -38.05 26.24
N SER A 907 64.29 -39.02 26.92
CA SER A 907 63.65 -40.28 27.37
C SER A 907 63.55 -40.34 28.89
N ASN A 908 62.56 -39.63 29.44
CA ASN A 908 62.26 -39.57 30.87
C ASN A 908 60.85 -40.11 31.17
N THR A 909 60.62 -41.42 31.17
CA THR A 909 59.26 -41.97 31.32
C THR A 909 58.58 -41.52 32.63
N ASP A 910 59.14 -41.92 33.78
CA ASP A 910 58.48 -41.74 35.08
C ASP A 910 59.41 -41.10 36.14
N GLY A 911 60.60 -40.64 35.74
CA GLY A 911 61.53 -39.89 36.60
C GLY A 911 61.02 -38.49 36.96
N TYR A 912 61.22 -38.06 38.20
CA TYR A 912 60.64 -36.82 38.75
C TYR A 912 61.67 -35.93 39.48
N HIS A 913 61.36 -34.64 39.67
CA HIS A 913 62.27 -33.63 40.28
C HIS A 913 63.65 -33.50 39.62
N ASN A 914 63.80 -33.84 38.34
CA ASN A 914 65.08 -33.73 37.62
C ASN A 914 65.28 -32.34 36.97
N ALA A 915 66.52 -31.84 36.96
CA ALA A 915 66.89 -30.51 36.49
C ALA A 915 68.01 -30.54 35.43
N ALA A 916 67.65 -30.71 34.15
CA ALA A 916 68.56 -30.82 33.03
C ALA A 916 68.73 -29.50 32.25
N HIS A 917 69.96 -28.99 32.21
CA HIS A 917 70.34 -27.71 31.61
C HIS A 917 71.50 -27.92 30.62
N GLY A 918 71.17 -28.10 29.34
CA GLY A 918 72.15 -28.32 28.27
C GLY A 918 71.65 -29.27 27.18
N MET A 919 72.33 -29.24 26.03
CA MET A 919 72.07 -30.18 24.93
C MET A 919 72.38 -31.62 25.36
N PHE A 920 71.38 -32.51 25.25
CA PHE A 920 71.40 -33.90 25.72
C PHE A 920 71.85 -34.09 27.18
N ALA A 921 71.64 -33.08 28.03
CA ALA A 921 71.71 -33.25 29.49
C ALA A 921 70.61 -34.24 29.93
N LEU A 922 71.00 -35.25 30.71
CA LEU A 922 70.08 -36.27 31.27
C LEU A 922 69.17 -36.96 30.22
N SER A 923 69.67 -37.14 28.99
CA SER A 923 68.85 -37.54 27.83
C SER A 923 68.17 -38.92 27.95
N VAL A 924 68.71 -39.83 28.75
CA VAL A 924 68.18 -41.18 28.97
C VAL A 924 68.05 -41.40 30.48
N ASN A 925 66.83 -41.25 31.00
CA ASN A 925 66.52 -41.23 32.43
C ASN A 925 65.16 -41.90 32.72
N SER A 926 65.04 -43.23 32.55
CA SER A 926 63.72 -43.86 32.50
C SER A 926 62.95 -43.79 33.83
N LEU A 927 63.64 -43.92 34.96
CA LEU A 927 63.04 -43.89 36.32
C LEU A 927 63.79 -42.99 37.32
N GLY A 928 64.92 -42.37 36.94
CA GLY A 928 65.76 -41.62 37.87
C GLY A 928 65.10 -40.35 38.39
N TYR A 929 65.23 -40.04 39.68
CA TYR A 929 64.67 -38.84 40.30
C TYR A 929 65.70 -37.95 41.02
N GLU A 930 65.34 -36.69 41.29
CA GLU A 930 66.18 -35.67 41.97
C GLU A 930 67.53 -35.35 41.28
N ASN A 931 67.73 -35.75 40.02
CA ASN A 931 69.02 -35.55 39.34
C ASN A 931 69.18 -34.14 38.78
N THR A 932 70.26 -33.45 39.13
CA THR A 932 70.67 -32.17 38.54
C THR A 932 71.77 -32.38 37.51
N ALA A 933 71.55 -31.97 36.25
CA ALA A 933 72.52 -32.09 35.17
C ALA A 933 72.72 -30.74 34.46
N SER A 934 73.91 -30.15 34.57
CA SER A 934 74.31 -28.88 33.98
C SER A 934 75.47 -29.09 32.99
N GLY A 935 75.26 -28.74 31.73
CA GLY A 935 76.26 -28.77 30.67
C GLY A 935 75.98 -29.75 29.53
N TYR A 936 76.80 -29.64 28.48
CA TYR A 936 76.73 -30.50 27.29
C TYR A 936 76.98 -31.96 27.66
N TRP A 937 75.99 -32.83 27.42
CA TRP A 937 76.04 -34.27 27.73
C TRP A 937 76.38 -34.59 29.20
N ALA A 938 75.97 -33.73 30.14
CA ALA A 938 75.99 -34.05 31.56
C ALA A 938 74.95 -35.14 31.88
N LEU A 939 75.37 -36.16 32.64
CA LEU A 939 74.52 -37.26 33.14
C LEU A 939 73.68 -37.98 32.06
N THR A 940 74.14 -38.02 30.80
CA THR A 940 73.32 -38.43 29.64
C THR A 940 72.72 -39.83 29.75
N ASN A 941 73.49 -40.81 30.22
CA ASN A 941 73.05 -42.21 30.32
C ASN A 941 72.86 -42.59 31.80
N ASN A 942 71.69 -42.28 32.36
CA ASN A 942 71.33 -42.47 33.78
C ASN A 942 70.02 -43.27 33.89
N SER A 943 70.05 -44.59 33.70
CA SER A 943 68.83 -45.40 33.60
C SER A 943 67.90 -45.24 34.80
N THR A 944 68.41 -45.43 36.02
CA THR A 944 67.60 -45.38 37.26
C THR A 944 68.35 -44.76 38.44
N GLY A 945 69.44 -44.04 38.19
CA GLY A 945 70.24 -43.38 39.22
C GLY A 945 69.51 -42.16 39.79
N ASN A 946 69.61 -41.95 41.11
CA ASN A 946 68.84 -40.92 41.82
C ASN A 946 69.74 -39.92 42.55
N SER A 947 69.23 -38.71 42.75
CA SER A 947 69.84 -37.64 43.56
C SER A 947 71.30 -37.31 43.17
N ASN A 948 71.65 -37.50 41.88
CA ASN A 948 72.98 -37.19 41.36
C ASN A 948 73.08 -35.72 40.91
N THR A 949 74.23 -35.08 41.18
CA THR A 949 74.55 -33.73 40.68
C THR A 949 75.71 -33.80 39.71
N ALA A 950 75.51 -33.39 38.46
CA ALA A 950 76.52 -33.37 37.40
C ALA A 950 76.65 -31.96 36.80
N ASP A 951 77.65 -31.19 37.20
CA ASP A 951 77.92 -29.85 36.68
C ASP A 951 79.22 -29.80 35.86
N GLY A 952 79.09 -29.73 34.54
CA GLY A 952 80.19 -29.68 33.59
C GLY A 952 79.98 -30.61 32.39
N ALA A 953 80.60 -30.25 31.26
CA ALA A 953 80.51 -31.05 30.05
C ALA A 953 80.98 -32.51 30.28
N TYR A 954 80.14 -33.48 29.95
CA TYR A 954 80.35 -34.91 30.21
C TYR A 954 80.60 -35.30 31.68
N ALA A 955 80.19 -34.50 32.67
CA ALA A 955 80.14 -34.96 34.06
C ALA A 955 79.13 -36.13 34.18
N LEU A 956 79.50 -37.21 34.88
CA LEU A 956 78.67 -38.43 35.07
C LEU A 956 78.06 -39.01 33.76
N ASN A 957 78.75 -38.88 32.62
CA ASN A 957 78.15 -39.17 31.31
C ASN A 957 77.53 -40.59 31.17
N ASN A 958 78.16 -41.60 31.76
CA ASN A 958 77.68 -42.99 31.80
C ASN A 958 77.43 -43.44 33.25
N ASN A 959 76.31 -42.99 33.84
CA ASN A 959 76.00 -43.21 35.25
C ASN A 959 75.12 -44.45 35.55
N GLY A 960 74.62 -45.16 34.53
CA GLY A 960 73.95 -46.47 34.68
C GLY A 960 72.81 -46.49 35.71
N VAL A 961 73.09 -46.98 36.92
CA VAL A 961 72.17 -46.98 38.08
C VAL A 961 72.75 -46.27 39.33
N GLY A 962 73.95 -45.68 39.23
CA GLY A 962 74.63 -44.99 40.32
C GLY A 962 73.82 -43.84 40.91
N SER A 963 73.78 -43.72 42.23
CA SER A 963 72.97 -42.74 42.97
C SER A 963 73.78 -41.96 44.00
N GLU A 964 73.29 -40.77 44.40
CA GLU A 964 73.91 -39.86 45.36
C GLU A 964 75.31 -39.33 44.96
N ASN A 965 75.65 -39.36 43.66
CA ASN A 965 76.96 -38.91 43.18
C ASN A 965 76.99 -37.40 42.88
N THR A 966 78.06 -36.72 43.28
CA THR A 966 78.31 -35.30 42.95
C THR A 966 79.56 -35.19 42.08
N ALA A 967 79.41 -34.76 40.84
CA ALA A 967 80.48 -34.56 39.86
C ALA A 967 80.50 -33.11 39.38
N MET A 968 81.57 -32.38 39.67
CA MET A 968 81.73 -30.97 39.30
C MET A 968 83.02 -30.78 38.52
N GLY A 969 82.91 -30.40 37.25
CA GLY A 969 84.00 -30.25 36.29
C GLY A 969 83.93 -31.24 35.13
N LYS A 970 84.54 -30.85 34.01
CA LYS A 970 84.55 -31.66 32.78
C LYS A 970 85.13 -33.06 33.03
N ASN A 971 84.42 -34.08 32.55
CA ASN A 971 84.75 -35.51 32.71
C ASN A 971 84.85 -36.03 34.17
N ALA A 972 84.33 -35.30 35.16
CA ALA A 972 84.22 -35.83 36.52
C ALA A 972 83.27 -37.04 36.53
N LEU A 973 83.68 -38.16 37.15
CA LEU A 973 82.88 -39.41 37.26
C LEU A 973 82.33 -39.97 35.92
N TYR A 974 83.00 -39.71 34.79
CA TYR A 974 82.50 -39.99 33.43
C TYR A 974 81.95 -41.42 33.17
N ASN A 975 82.52 -42.48 33.77
CA ASN A 975 82.17 -43.89 33.51
C ASN A 975 81.39 -44.62 34.64
N ASN A 976 80.76 -43.87 35.57
CA ASN A 976 80.20 -44.38 36.84
C ASN A 976 78.97 -45.31 36.73
N GLN A 977 79.12 -46.52 36.20
CA GLN A 977 78.04 -47.49 35.96
C GLN A 977 77.10 -47.77 37.15
N ASP A 978 77.62 -48.24 38.28
CA ASP A 978 76.83 -48.63 39.47
C ASP A 978 77.36 -47.99 40.78
N GLY A 979 78.33 -47.07 40.67
CA GLY A 979 78.98 -46.45 41.84
C GLY A 979 78.05 -45.47 42.56
N ASN A 980 77.98 -45.55 43.90
CA ASN A 980 77.09 -44.72 44.72
C ASN A 980 77.86 -43.77 45.65
N VAL A 981 77.24 -42.64 46.01
CA VAL A 981 77.73 -41.70 47.04
C VAL A 981 79.14 -41.14 46.75
N ASN A 982 79.54 -41.04 45.47
CA ASN A 982 80.87 -40.52 45.12
C ASN A 982 80.85 -39.00 44.91
N THR A 983 81.77 -38.28 45.54
CA THR A 983 82.05 -36.86 45.26
C THR A 983 83.31 -36.73 44.41
N ALA A 984 83.26 -35.99 43.30
CA ALA A 984 84.37 -35.75 42.38
C ALA A 984 84.35 -34.30 41.86
N VAL A 985 85.15 -33.43 42.47
CA VAL A 985 85.26 -32.01 42.13
C VAL A 985 86.60 -31.75 41.44
N GLY A 986 86.60 -31.58 40.12
CA GLY A 986 87.78 -31.24 39.33
C GLY A 986 87.79 -31.84 37.92
N TYR A 987 88.59 -31.25 37.03
CA TYR A 987 88.81 -31.80 35.69
C TYR A 987 89.38 -33.23 35.76
N ASN A 988 88.72 -34.17 35.10
CA ASN A 988 88.99 -35.61 35.20
C ASN A 988 89.06 -36.17 36.64
N ALA A 989 88.30 -35.63 37.60
CA ALA A 989 88.22 -36.24 38.93
C ALA A 989 87.45 -37.58 38.84
N LEU A 990 88.04 -38.68 39.34
CA LEU A 990 87.39 -40.00 39.47
C LEU A 990 86.83 -40.59 38.14
N THR A 991 87.35 -40.17 36.98
CA THR A 991 86.78 -40.40 35.63
C THR A 991 86.46 -41.86 35.27
N ASN A 992 87.25 -42.83 35.75
CA ASN A 992 87.14 -44.24 35.36
C ASN A 992 86.46 -45.13 36.42
N ASN A 993 85.83 -44.54 37.45
CA ASN A 993 85.05 -45.30 38.40
C ASN A 993 83.92 -46.04 37.68
N THR A 994 83.69 -47.32 37.98
CA THR A 994 82.56 -48.08 37.44
C THR A 994 81.61 -48.50 38.55
N VAL A 995 82.11 -49.13 39.62
CA VAL A 995 81.30 -49.62 40.75
C VAL A 995 81.85 -49.22 42.13
N GLY A 996 82.93 -48.43 42.18
CA GLY A 996 83.45 -47.88 43.43
C GLY A 996 82.46 -46.90 44.07
N PHE A 997 82.39 -46.87 45.40
CA PHE A 997 81.37 -46.10 46.13
C PHE A 997 81.96 -45.35 47.34
N GLN A 998 81.24 -44.32 47.82
CA GLN A 998 81.65 -43.49 48.97
C GLN A 998 83.07 -42.89 48.84
N ASN A 999 83.54 -42.62 47.61
CA ASN A 999 84.82 -41.95 47.38
C ASN A 999 84.64 -40.41 47.38
N THR A 1000 85.56 -39.67 48.01
CA THR A 1000 85.56 -38.19 48.04
C THR A 1000 86.82 -37.63 47.40
N VAL A 1001 86.69 -37.00 46.23
CA VAL A 1001 87.80 -36.54 45.40
C VAL A 1001 87.67 -35.05 45.12
N VAL A 1002 88.68 -34.26 45.47
CA VAL A 1002 88.72 -32.81 45.26
C VAL A 1002 90.07 -32.41 44.65
N GLY A 1003 90.06 -32.18 43.33
CA GLY A 1003 91.18 -31.69 42.55
C GLY A 1003 91.40 -32.49 41.25
N ALA A 1004 92.08 -31.85 40.28
CA ALA A 1004 92.15 -32.37 38.91
C ALA A 1004 93.05 -33.62 38.77
N ASN A 1005 92.63 -34.52 37.88
CA ASN A 1005 93.25 -35.83 37.58
C ASN A 1005 93.38 -36.79 38.79
N SER A 1006 92.74 -36.50 39.92
CA SER A 1006 92.81 -37.32 41.14
C SER A 1006 91.85 -38.52 41.09
N LEU A 1007 92.27 -39.61 41.75
CA LEU A 1007 91.63 -40.94 41.72
C LEU A 1007 91.36 -41.53 40.30
N THR A 1008 92.01 -41.04 39.25
CA THR A 1008 91.75 -41.36 37.83
C THR A 1008 91.88 -42.83 37.42
N ILE A 1009 92.52 -43.68 38.25
CA ILE A 1009 92.65 -45.13 38.02
C ILE A 1009 91.69 -45.98 38.86
N ASN A 1010 90.89 -45.38 39.74
CA ASN A 1010 89.92 -46.12 40.54
C ASN A 1010 88.78 -46.63 39.67
N THR A 1011 88.48 -47.93 39.75
CA THR A 1011 87.34 -48.54 39.05
C THR A 1011 86.35 -49.13 40.06
N THR A 1012 86.86 -49.83 41.09
CA THR A 1012 86.05 -50.59 42.06
C THR A 1012 86.35 -50.26 43.52
N GLY A 1013 87.42 -49.50 43.82
CA GLY A 1013 87.75 -49.09 45.18
C GLY A 1013 86.71 -48.15 45.81
N ALA A 1014 86.54 -48.24 47.12
CA ALA A 1014 85.51 -47.53 47.88
C ALA A 1014 86.06 -46.89 49.16
N TYR A 1015 85.32 -45.93 49.74
CA TYR A 1015 85.71 -45.17 50.95
C TYR A 1015 87.01 -44.36 50.80
N ASN A 1016 87.50 -44.07 49.59
CA ASN A 1016 88.77 -43.37 49.40
C ASN A 1016 88.58 -41.85 49.38
N THR A 1017 89.42 -41.12 50.10
CA THR A 1017 89.46 -39.66 50.09
C THR A 1017 90.72 -39.17 49.38
N ALA A 1018 90.63 -38.26 48.42
CA ALA A 1018 91.78 -37.72 47.69
C ALA A 1018 91.63 -36.22 47.41
N VAL A 1019 92.41 -35.41 48.12
CA VAL A 1019 92.32 -33.93 48.08
C VAL A 1019 93.65 -33.34 47.61
N GLY A 1020 93.67 -32.79 46.40
CA GLY A 1020 94.86 -32.29 45.72
C GLY A 1020 94.88 -32.61 44.22
N TYR A 1021 96.00 -32.30 43.55
CA TYR A 1021 96.24 -32.65 42.15
C TYR A 1021 96.93 -34.02 42.00
N ASN A 1022 96.46 -34.86 41.08
CA ASN A 1022 97.03 -36.19 40.77
C ASN A 1022 97.27 -37.05 42.04
N THR A 1023 96.30 -37.12 42.94
CA THR A 1023 96.38 -37.84 44.22
C THR A 1023 95.39 -39.02 44.30
N GLY A 1024 95.73 -40.05 45.08
CA GLY A 1024 94.89 -41.24 45.30
C GLY A 1024 95.70 -42.52 45.56
N PRO A 1025 95.04 -43.69 45.59
CA PRO A 1025 95.73 -44.98 45.61
C PRO A 1025 96.43 -45.24 44.26
N ASN A 1026 97.56 -45.97 44.26
CA ASN A 1026 98.24 -46.42 43.04
C ASN A 1026 97.66 -47.72 42.40
N ALA A 1027 96.54 -48.25 42.91
CA ALA A 1027 95.79 -49.38 42.35
C ALA A 1027 94.28 -49.14 42.42
N ASN A 1028 93.50 -49.86 41.59
CA ASN A 1028 92.09 -49.59 41.31
C ASN A 1028 91.08 -50.23 42.29
N ASN A 1029 91.56 -51.09 43.19
CA ASN A 1029 90.79 -51.99 44.07
C ASN A 1029 91.10 -51.73 45.56
N ARG A 1030 91.41 -50.48 45.92
CA ARG A 1030 91.76 -50.11 47.29
C ARG A 1030 90.57 -49.55 48.07
N PHE A 1031 90.62 -49.75 49.37
CA PHE A 1031 89.55 -49.38 50.29
C PHE A 1031 90.11 -48.51 51.42
N ASN A 1032 89.32 -47.52 51.86
CA ASN A 1032 89.64 -46.71 53.04
C ASN A 1032 91.04 -46.05 52.96
N VAL A 1033 91.37 -45.46 51.80
CA VAL A 1033 92.62 -44.74 51.57
C VAL A 1033 92.39 -43.23 51.55
N THR A 1034 92.98 -42.50 52.49
CA THR A 1034 92.97 -41.03 52.51
C THR A 1034 94.29 -40.48 51.99
N CYS A 1035 94.27 -39.66 50.95
CA CYS A 1035 95.44 -39.00 50.36
C CYS A 1035 95.25 -37.47 50.31
N LEU A 1036 96.16 -36.72 50.93
CA LEU A 1036 96.08 -35.25 51.03
C LEU A 1036 97.36 -34.60 50.49
N GLY A 1037 97.21 -33.74 49.48
CA GLY A 1037 98.28 -32.99 48.83
C GLY A 1037 98.61 -33.46 47.40
N ILE A 1038 99.43 -32.68 46.69
CA ILE A 1038 99.86 -32.99 45.31
C ILE A 1038 100.74 -34.25 45.24
N ASP A 1039 100.48 -35.13 44.28
CA ASP A 1039 101.13 -36.44 44.11
C ASP A 1039 101.05 -37.36 45.37
N ALA A 1040 100.17 -37.08 46.34
CA ALA A 1040 100.01 -37.91 47.52
C ALA A 1040 99.43 -39.28 47.13
N THR A 1041 100.21 -40.34 47.36
CA THR A 1041 99.98 -41.69 46.81
C THR A 1041 99.85 -42.73 47.93
N GLY A 1042 98.75 -43.48 47.95
CA GLY A 1042 98.53 -44.60 48.88
C GLY A 1042 98.84 -45.96 48.24
N THR A 1043 99.56 -46.84 48.97
CA THR A 1043 100.06 -48.14 48.47
C THR A 1043 99.29 -49.36 49.00
N GLY A 1044 98.51 -49.21 50.07
CA GLY A 1044 97.65 -50.26 50.65
C GLY A 1044 96.25 -49.73 50.99
N SER A 1045 95.35 -50.64 51.36
CA SER A 1045 94.06 -50.29 51.99
C SER A 1045 94.26 -49.95 53.48
N ASP A 1046 93.31 -49.21 54.03
CA ASP A 1046 93.26 -48.78 55.44
C ASP A 1046 94.46 -47.90 55.83
N MET A 1047 94.68 -46.82 55.09
CA MET A 1047 95.82 -45.92 55.31
C MET A 1047 95.53 -44.44 55.08
N VAL A 1048 96.27 -43.60 55.80
CA VAL A 1048 96.29 -42.14 55.61
C VAL A 1048 97.66 -41.71 55.09
N ARG A 1049 97.68 -40.99 53.97
CA ARG A 1049 98.86 -40.42 53.32
C ARG A 1049 98.73 -38.90 53.26
N ILE A 1050 99.48 -38.19 54.09
CA ILE A 1050 99.62 -36.73 54.00
C ILE A 1050 100.94 -36.42 53.29
N GLY A 1051 100.84 -35.74 52.15
CA GLY A 1051 101.99 -35.26 51.38
C GLY A 1051 102.73 -36.30 50.53
N ASN A 1052 103.53 -35.77 49.59
CA ASN A 1052 104.53 -36.51 48.82
C ASN A 1052 105.92 -36.43 49.50
N VAL A 1053 106.97 -36.93 48.85
CA VAL A 1053 108.35 -37.00 49.40
C VAL A 1053 109.06 -35.65 49.60
N PHE A 1054 108.45 -34.55 49.17
CA PHE A 1054 108.99 -33.18 49.30
C PHE A 1054 108.37 -32.42 50.49
N VAL A 1055 107.39 -32.99 51.19
CA VAL A 1055 106.84 -32.39 52.42
C VAL A 1055 107.85 -32.55 53.57
N GLY A 1056 108.39 -31.43 54.03
CA GLY A 1056 109.40 -31.39 55.11
C GLY A 1056 108.85 -31.41 56.53
N SER A 1057 107.55 -31.14 56.73
CA SER A 1057 106.89 -31.21 58.04
C SER A 1057 105.37 -31.41 57.88
N ILE A 1058 104.76 -32.11 58.84
CA ILE A 1058 103.31 -32.30 58.96
C ILE A 1058 102.94 -31.73 60.34
N GLY A 1059 102.40 -30.50 60.35
CA GLY A 1059 102.27 -29.70 61.56
C GLY A 1059 100.90 -29.77 62.26
N GLY A 1060 100.92 -29.63 63.57
CA GLY A 1060 99.75 -29.41 64.44
C GLY A 1060 100.23 -28.90 65.81
N TYR A 1061 99.41 -28.11 66.52
CA TYR A 1061 99.79 -27.57 67.84
C TYR A 1061 99.64 -28.59 68.98
N GLN A 1062 98.76 -29.59 68.82
CA GLN A 1062 98.58 -30.69 69.75
C GLN A 1062 99.12 -32.00 69.16
N ASN A 1063 99.63 -32.86 70.03
CA ASN A 1063 100.11 -34.19 69.67
C ASN A 1063 98.96 -35.11 69.24
N TRP A 1064 99.23 -36.02 68.29
CA TRP A 1064 98.27 -37.04 67.89
C TRP A 1064 97.99 -37.99 69.06
N SER A 1065 96.71 -38.25 69.35
CA SER A 1065 96.27 -39.09 70.49
C SER A 1065 95.64 -40.39 69.99
N ASN A 1066 96.22 -41.52 70.41
CA ASN A 1066 95.67 -42.85 70.13
C ASN A 1066 94.67 -43.25 71.23
N ILE A 1067 93.55 -43.89 70.85
CA ILE A 1067 92.59 -44.44 71.82
C ILE A 1067 93.26 -45.59 72.60
N SER A 1068 93.28 -45.49 73.93
CA SER A 1068 94.03 -46.40 74.80
C SER A 1068 93.29 -46.73 76.11
N ASP A 1069 91.96 -46.62 76.10
CA ASP A 1069 91.08 -46.95 77.24
C ASP A 1069 91.14 -48.45 77.60
N GLY A 1070 91.06 -48.78 78.90
CA GLY A 1070 91.05 -50.16 79.37
C GLY A 1070 89.79 -50.94 78.98
N ARG A 1071 88.65 -50.26 78.79
CA ARG A 1071 87.35 -50.88 78.45
C ARG A 1071 87.32 -51.49 77.04
N PHE A 1072 88.28 -51.13 76.18
CA PHE A 1072 88.40 -51.63 74.80
C PHE A 1072 89.63 -52.54 74.63
N LYS A 1073 90.17 -53.08 75.73
CA LYS A 1073 91.37 -53.94 75.75
C LYS A 1073 91.05 -55.29 76.40
N GLU A 1074 90.85 -56.30 75.57
CA GLU A 1074 90.69 -57.68 76.02
C GLU A 1074 92.05 -58.42 76.02
N ASN A 1075 92.14 -59.53 76.76
CA ASN A 1075 93.32 -60.41 76.80
C ASN A 1075 94.66 -59.69 77.10
N VAL A 1076 94.62 -58.67 77.97
CA VAL A 1076 95.82 -57.95 78.44
C VAL A 1076 96.78 -58.90 79.15
N GLN A 1077 98.06 -58.83 78.81
CA GLN A 1077 99.15 -59.68 79.34
C GLN A 1077 100.42 -58.85 79.50
N ASP A 1078 101.19 -59.07 80.58
CA ASP A 1078 102.43 -58.32 80.87
C ASP A 1078 103.67 -58.84 80.10
N ASN A 1079 103.45 -59.28 78.85
CA ASN A 1079 104.40 -60.07 78.04
C ASN A 1079 105.25 -59.25 77.04
N VAL A 1080 105.25 -57.92 77.14
CA VAL A 1080 106.17 -57.07 76.36
C VAL A 1080 107.61 -57.33 76.82
N PRO A 1081 108.57 -57.58 75.90
CA PRO A 1081 110.00 -57.69 76.22
C PRO A 1081 110.69 -56.32 76.21
N GLY A 1082 111.51 -56.04 77.21
CA GLY A 1082 112.30 -54.81 77.31
C GLY A 1082 113.69 -54.91 76.67
N LEU A 1083 114.72 -55.09 77.50
CA LEU A 1083 116.13 -55.08 77.11
C LEU A 1083 116.48 -56.14 76.06
N SER A 1084 115.82 -57.30 76.11
CA SER A 1084 116.01 -58.38 75.13
C SER A 1084 115.59 -57.99 73.70
N PHE A 1085 114.68 -57.01 73.56
CA PHE A 1085 114.34 -56.39 72.29
C PHE A 1085 115.21 -55.17 72.00
N ILE A 1086 115.25 -54.19 72.92
CA ILE A 1086 115.90 -52.90 72.72
C ILE A 1086 117.39 -53.03 72.39
N ASN A 1087 118.13 -53.94 73.05
CA ASN A 1087 119.56 -54.15 72.81
C ASN A 1087 119.88 -54.79 71.44
N GLN A 1088 118.87 -55.18 70.66
CA GLN A 1088 119.03 -55.68 69.30
C GLN A 1088 118.63 -54.66 68.23
N LEU A 1089 118.21 -53.46 68.63
CA LEU A 1089 117.91 -52.35 67.72
C LEU A 1089 119.18 -51.55 67.41
N ARG A 1090 119.35 -51.15 66.15
CA ARG A 1090 120.52 -50.40 65.67
C ARG A 1090 120.12 -48.99 65.20
N PRO A 1091 120.33 -47.94 66.02
CA PRO A 1091 120.14 -46.56 65.59
C PRO A 1091 121.05 -46.22 64.40
N VAL A 1092 120.52 -45.47 63.43
CA VAL A 1092 121.25 -45.04 62.22
C VAL A 1092 120.92 -43.59 61.84
N THR A 1093 121.87 -42.92 61.18
CA THR A 1093 121.64 -41.69 60.43
C THR A 1093 121.60 -41.99 58.93
N TYR A 1094 120.68 -41.36 58.20
CA TYR A 1094 120.52 -41.59 56.76
C TYR A 1094 119.99 -40.35 56.03
N LYS A 1095 120.17 -40.34 54.69
CA LYS A 1095 119.45 -39.44 53.77
C LYS A 1095 118.50 -40.28 52.91
N LEU A 1096 117.25 -39.87 52.80
CA LEU A 1096 116.22 -40.56 52.03
C LEU A 1096 116.32 -40.16 50.54
N ASN A 1097 116.50 -41.11 49.62
CA ASN A 1097 116.46 -40.81 48.18
C ASN A 1097 115.01 -40.62 47.71
N ARG A 1098 114.63 -39.37 47.45
CA ARG A 1098 113.26 -38.97 47.09
C ARG A 1098 112.84 -39.53 45.73
N TYR A 1099 113.77 -39.58 44.77
CA TYR A 1099 113.48 -39.96 43.39
C TYR A 1099 113.11 -41.45 43.25
N LYS A 1100 113.81 -42.36 43.92
CA LYS A 1100 113.49 -43.80 43.89
C LYS A 1100 112.11 -44.11 44.48
N ILE A 1101 111.69 -43.36 45.50
CA ILE A 1101 110.36 -43.49 46.10
C ILE A 1101 109.28 -42.99 45.14
N ASN A 1102 109.50 -41.87 44.44
CA ASN A 1102 108.59 -41.39 43.39
C ASN A 1102 108.50 -42.36 42.19
N ASP A 1103 109.61 -43.05 41.86
CA ASP A 1103 109.67 -44.04 40.78
C ASP A 1103 108.81 -45.27 41.12
N ALA A 1104 109.02 -45.84 42.31
CA ALA A 1104 108.24 -46.97 42.82
C ALA A 1104 106.75 -46.63 43.07
N ASN A 1105 106.40 -45.35 43.21
CA ASN A 1105 105.00 -44.88 43.25
C ASN A 1105 104.44 -44.47 41.86
N GLY A 1106 105.22 -44.59 40.78
CA GLY A 1106 104.77 -44.26 39.42
C GLY A 1106 104.57 -42.76 39.14
N VAL A 1107 105.17 -41.88 39.95
CA VAL A 1107 105.03 -40.42 39.87
C VAL A 1107 105.96 -39.81 38.81
N ASN A 1108 107.17 -40.35 38.65
CA ASN A 1108 108.21 -39.76 37.78
C ASN A 1108 107.79 -39.72 36.29
N GLU A 1109 107.22 -40.81 35.75
CA GLU A 1109 106.73 -40.84 34.36
C GLU A 1109 105.61 -39.83 34.10
N ARG A 1110 104.70 -39.65 35.07
CA ARG A 1110 103.62 -38.64 35.00
C ARG A 1110 104.20 -37.22 34.99
N ARG A 1111 105.23 -36.98 35.82
CA ARG A 1111 105.90 -35.70 35.96
C ARG A 1111 106.64 -35.26 34.69
N LYS A 1112 107.25 -36.18 33.93
CA LYS A 1112 107.87 -35.89 32.61
C LYS A 1112 106.89 -35.18 31.67
N LYS A 1113 105.63 -35.64 31.63
CA LYS A 1113 104.57 -35.10 30.77
C LYS A 1113 104.22 -33.65 31.15
N ILE A 1114 104.06 -33.39 32.45
CA ILE A 1114 103.77 -32.05 32.98
C ILE A 1114 104.91 -31.07 32.67
N VAL A 1115 106.17 -31.50 32.78
CA VAL A 1115 107.34 -30.66 32.47
C VAL A 1115 107.34 -30.22 31.00
N SER A 1116 106.95 -31.10 30.06
CA SER A 1116 106.86 -30.73 28.64
C SER A 1116 105.75 -29.71 28.32
N GLU A 1117 104.71 -29.62 29.15
CA GLU A 1117 103.62 -28.64 28.97
C GLU A 1117 103.92 -27.30 29.68
N ALA A 1118 104.63 -27.34 30.82
CA ALA A 1118 104.97 -26.15 31.61
C ALA A 1118 106.07 -25.28 30.97
N ALA A 1119 107.00 -25.88 30.21
CA ALA A 1119 108.13 -25.19 29.59
C ALA A 1119 107.71 -24.01 28.69
N ASN A 1120 106.55 -24.09 28.02
CA ASN A 1120 106.02 -23.05 27.14
C ASN A 1120 105.37 -21.84 27.87
N LYS A 1121 105.41 -21.78 29.21
CA LYS A 1121 104.68 -20.75 29.99
C LYS A 1121 105.53 -19.94 30.97
N ASN A 1122 106.85 -20.15 31.06
CA ASN A 1122 107.76 -19.52 32.03
C ASN A 1122 107.36 -19.64 33.53
N MET A 1123 106.38 -20.51 33.84
CA MET A 1123 105.92 -20.77 35.21
C MET A 1123 106.35 -22.18 35.62
N VAL A 1124 107.64 -22.35 35.93
CA VAL A 1124 108.16 -23.58 36.54
C VAL A 1124 108.05 -23.45 38.06
N PRO A 1125 107.23 -24.27 38.75
CA PRO A 1125 107.18 -24.24 40.21
C PRO A 1125 108.52 -24.70 40.79
N GLN A 1126 109.03 -23.96 41.79
CA GLN A 1126 110.35 -24.20 42.40
C GLN A 1126 110.51 -25.60 43.04
N PHE A 1127 109.40 -26.32 43.25
CA PHE A 1127 109.35 -27.70 43.74
C PHE A 1127 109.76 -28.79 42.72
N LEU A 1128 110.08 -28.42 41.47
CA LEU A 1128 110.55 -29.36 40.45
C LEU A 1128 112.08 -29.49 40.39
N ASP A 1129 112.83 -28.56 40.98
CA ASP A 1129 114.30 -28.53 41.02
C ASP A 1129 114.83 -28.80 42.45
N GLY A 1130 114.17 -29.75 43.13
CA GLY A 1130 114.43 -30.11 44.52
C GLY A 1130 115.45 -31.24 44.65
N ASP A 1131 116.39 -31.09 45.57
CA ASP A 1131 117.52 -31.99 45.80
C ASP A 1131 117.11 -33.48 45.91
N GLN A 1132 117.91 -34.38 45.31
CA GLN A 1132 117.57 -35.79 45.11
C GLN A 1132 117.38 -36.55 46.45
N TYR A 1133 117.98 -36.01 47.50
CA TYR A 1133 118.00 -36.57 48.85
C TYR A 1133 117.29 -35.66 49.86
N SER A 1134 116.82 -36.24 50.96
CA SER A 1134 116.43 -35.46 52.14
C SER A 1134 117.65 -34.89 52.87
N ASP A 1135 117.36 -34.00 53.82
CA ASP A 1135 118.22 -33.68 54.95
C ASP A 1135 118.58 -34.95 55.76
N ILE A 1136 119.58 -34.84 56.63
CA ILE A 1136 120.08 -35.96 57.44
C ILE A 1136 119.08 -36.23 58.56
N THR A 1137 118.56 -37.47 58.61
CA THR A 1137 117.56 -37.91 59.59
C THR A 1137 118.09 -39.08 60.42
N THR A 1138 117.76 -39.12 61.70
CA THR A 1138 118.01 -40.24 62.62
C THR A 1138 116.83 -41.22 62.67
N GLY A 1139 117.09 -42.52 62.75
CA GLY A 1139 116.03 -43.53 62.91
C GLY A 1139 116.55 -44.96 63.00
N PHE A 1140 115.74 -45.93 62.59
CA PHE A 1140 116.10 -47.35 62.47
C PHE A 1140 115.79 -47.88 61.07
N ILE A 1141 116.45 -48.96 60.64
CA ILE A 1141 116.09 -49.69 59.41
C ILE A 1141 114.98 -50.69 59.75
N ALA A 1142 113.81 -50.51 59.14
CA ALA A 1142 112.59 -51.25 59.48
C ALA A 1142 112.74 -52.78 59.41
N GLN A 1143 113.45 -53.28 58.40
CA GLN A 1143 113.73 -54.70 58.21
C GLN A 1143 114.64 -55.27 59.32
N GLU A 1144 115.56 -54.46 59.86
CA GLU A 1144 116.43 -54.86 60.98
C GLU A 1144 115.63 -54.92 62.29
N VAL A 1145 114.69 -53.98 62.50
CA VAL A 1145 113.74 -54.02 63.63
C VAL A 1145 112.84 -55.26 63.55
N GLU A 1146 112.35 -55.60 62.35
CA GLU A 1146 111.48 -56.77 62.14
C GLU A 1146 112.23 -58.08 62.40
N ALA A 1147 113.49 -58.18 61.97
CA ALA A 1147 114.36 -59.29 62.27
C ALA A 1147 114.69 -59.40 63.77
N ALA A 1148 114.98 -58.28 64.44
CA ALA A 1148 115.21 -58.25 65.89
C ALA A 1148 113.99 -58.70 66.69
N ALA A 1149 112.78 -58.28 66.30
CA ALA A 1149 111.52 -58.69 66.92
C ALA A 1149 111.25 -60.20 66.71
N LYS A 1150 111.34 -60.66 65.46
CA LYS A 1150 111.19 -62.09 65.09
C LYS A 1150 112.14 -63.00 65.86
N LYS A 1151 113.40 -62.59 66.01
CA LYS A 1151 114.47 -63.38 66.66
C LYS A 1151 114.20 -63.70 68.14
N ILE A 1152 113.35 -62.93 68.81
CA ILE A 1152 112.91 -63.18 70.20
C ILE A 1152 111.44 -63.64 70.31
N GLY A 1153 110.79 -63.92 69.18
CA GLY A 1153 109.37 -64.28 69.14
C GLY A 1153 108.39 -63.12 69.42
N PHE A 1154 108.86 -61.87 69.42
CA PHE A 1154 108.02 -60.70 69.72
C PHE A 1154 107.29 -60.20 68.46
N ASN A 1155 105.96 -60.20 68.49
CA ASN A 1155 105.15 -59.63 67.42
C ASN A 1155 104.95 -58.11 67.63
N PHE A 1156 106.00 -57.33 67.37
CA PHE A 1156 106.01 -55.89 67.64
C PHE A 1156 105.08 -55.09 66.70
N SER A 1157 104.14 -54.35 67.26
CA SER A 1157 103.20 -53.44 66.57
C SER A 1157 103.87 -52.29 65.83
N GLY A 1158 105.11 -51.93 66.20
CA GLY A 1158 105.81 -50.76 65.67
C GLY A 1158 106.43 -50.94 64.28
N VAL A 1159 106.47 -52.15 63.72
CA VAL A 1159 106.89 -52.37 62.32
C VAL A 1159 105.67 -52.50 61.43
N ASP A 1160 105.52 -51.55 60.51
CA ASP A 1160 104.59 -51.69 59.39
C ASP A 1160 105.27 -52.53 58.30
N LYS A 1161 104.60 -53.61 57.89
CA LYS A 1161 105.19 -54.64 57.03
C LYS A 1161 104.52 -54.60 55.65
N PRO A 1162 105.26 -54.75 54.54
CA PRO A 1162 104.67 -54.86 53.23
C PRO A 1162 103.63 -55.98 53.18
N LYS A 1163 102.42 -55.67 52.70
CA LYS A 1163 101.35 -56.66 52.50
C LYS A 1163 101.52 -57.41 51.17
N ASN A 1164 102.45 -56.97 50.32
CA ASN A 1164 102.77 -57.42 48.97
C ASN A 1164 104.13 -56.83 48.53
N ASP A 1165 104.67 -57.26 47.39
CA ASP A 1165 105.98 -56.84 46.86
C ASP A 1165 106.05 -55.35 46.42
N THR A 1166 104.93 -54.62 46.42
CA THR A 1166 104.86 -53.20 46.04
C THR A 1166 104.65 -52.24 47.22
N ASP A 1167 104.46 -52.76 48.43
CA ASP A 1167 104.38 -51.95 49.66
C ASP A 1167 105.77 -51.67 50.26
N PHE A 1168 105.88 -50.55 50.98
CA PHE A 1168 107.10 -50.18 51.69
C PHE A 1168 107.03 -50.60 53.16
N TYR A 1169 108.18 -50.98 53.74
CA TYR A 1169 108.30 -51.11 55.19
C TYR A 1169 108.17 -49.73 55.87
N GLY A 1170 107.44 -49.68 56.99
CA GLY A 1170 107.27 -48.50 57.83
C GLY A 1170 107.70 -48.72 59.27
N LEU A 1171 107.94 -47.64 60.01
CA LEU A 1171 108.19 -47.67 61.45
C LEU A 1171 107.33 -46.65 62.19
N ARG A 1172 106.61 -47.13 63.20
CA ARG A 1172 105.77 -46.32 64.09
C ARG A 1172 106.58 -45.99 65.33
N TYR A 1173 107.40 -44.94 65.27
CA TYR A 1173 108.40 -44.60 66.30
C TYR A 1173 107.82 -44.46 67.72
N ALA A 1174 106.55 -44.06 67.87
CA ALA A 1174 105.86 -44.00 69.16
C ALA A 1174 105.67 -45.38 69.83
N GLU A 1175 105.51 -46.46 69.06
CA GLU A 1175 105.29 -47.82 69.60
C GLU A 1175 106.52 -48.34 70.36
N PHE A 1176 107.73 -47.84 70.03
CA PHE A 1176 108.96 -48.21 70.73
C PHE A 1176 108.98 -47.72 72.18
N VAL A 1177 108.14 -46.74 72.56
CA VAL A 1177 108.06 -46.23 73.94
C VAL A 1177 107.66 -47.35 74.91
N VAL A 1178 106.80 -48.30 74.52
CA VAL A 1178 106.34 -49.36 75.44
C VAL A 1178 107.47 -50.38 75.74
N PRO A 1179 108.19 -50.94 74.75
CA PRO A 1179 109.40 -51.73 75.03
C PRO A 1179 110.55 -50.95 75.66
N LEU A 1180 110.69 -49.64 75.40
CA LEU A 1180 111.68 -48.79 76.08
C LEU A 1180 111.36 -48.64 77.57
N VAL A 1181 110.10 -48.36 77.93
CA VAL A 1181 109.65 -48.31 79.34
C VAL A 1181 109.88 -49.65 80.03
N LYS A 1182 109.55 -50.76 79.37
CA LYS A 1182 109.81 -52.11 79.90
C LYS A 1182 111.31 -52.38 80.05
N GLY A 1183 112.14 -51.96 79.10
CA GLY A 1183 113.59 -52.08 79.16
C GLY A 1183 114.19 -51.31 80.33
N MET A 1184 113.69 -50.10 80.61
CA MET A 1184 114.09 -49.32 81.79
C MET A 1184 113.68 -50.03 83.10
N GLN A 1185 112.49 -50.63 83.17
CA GLN A 1185 112.06 -51.42 84.34
C GLN A 1185 112.95 -52.66 84.57
N GLU A 1186 113.27 -53.41 83.51
CA GLU A 1186 114.16 -54.56 83.56
C GLU A 1186 115.59 -54.15 83.96
N GLN A 1187 116.09 -53.03 83.44
CA GLN A 1187 117.42 -52.52 83.78
C GLN A 1187 117.49 -52.05 85.24
N GLN A 1188 116.45 -51.37 85.74
CA GLN A 1188 116.33 -50.96 87.14
C GLN A 1188 116.35 -52.18 88.08
N ALA A 1189 115.62 -53.25 87.74
CA ALA A 1189 115.62 -54.49 88.54
C ALA A 1189 117.01 -55.16 88.57
N ILE A 1190 117.75 -55.15 87.44
CA ILE A 1190 119.14 -55.65 87.38
C ILE A 1190 120.07 -54.79 88.26
N ILE A 1191 119.91 -53.46 88.26
CA ILE A 1191 120.69 -52.55 89.12
C ILE A 1191 120.40 -52.83 90.59
N GLU A 1192 119.14 -53.08 90.97
CA GLU A 1192 118.76 -53.43 92.34
C GLU A 1192 119.28 -54.80 92.78
N GLU A 1193 119.32 -55.81 91.90
CA GLU A 1193 119.96 -57.09 92.20
C GLU A 1193 121.49 -56.94 92.31
N GLN A 1194 122.12 -56.14 91.44
CA GLN A 1194 123.55 -55.84 91.51
C GLN A 1194 123.91 -55.10 92.80
N ASN A 1195 123.10 -54.14 93.25
CA ASN A 1195 123.30 -53.47 94.53
C ASN A 1195 123.21 -54.45 95.71
N LYS A 1196 122.21 -55.35 95.74
CA LYS A 1196 122.13 -56.44 96.74
C LYS A 1196 123.31 -57.42 96.64
N ARG A 1197 123.87 -57.62 95.44
CA ARG A 1197 125.08 -58.42 95.22
C ARG A 1197 126.31 -57.73 95.81
N ILE A 1198 126.40 -56.40 95.68
CA ILE A 1198 127.46 -55.56 96.26
C ILE A 1198 127.36 -55.58 97.80
N GLU A 1199 126.20 -55.30 98.39
CA GLU A 1199 125.98 -55.40 99.85
C GLU A 1199 126.44 -56.76 100.40
N LYS A 1200 126.11 -57.86 99.69
CA LYS A 1200 126.51 -59.21 100.08
C LYS A 1200 128.02 -59.46 99.94
N LEU A 1201 128.67 -58.86 98.94
CA LEU A 1201 130.12 -58.93 98.76
C LEU A 1201 130.85 -58.10 99.82
N GLU A 1202 130.38 -56.90 100.13
CA GLU A 1202 130.89 -56.05 101.22
C GLU A 1202 130.77 -56.76 102.57
N ARG A 1203 129.65 -57.44 102.84
CA ARG A 1203 129.49 -58.25 104.06
C ARG A 1203 130.49 -59.39 104.14
N LEU A 1204 130.74 -60.10 103.03
CA LEU A 1204 131.77 -61.15 102.96
C LEU A 1204 133.18 -60.59 103.13
N LEU A 1205 133.46 -59.39 102.61
CA LEU A 1205 134.74 -58.71 102.76
C LEU A 1205 134.99 -58.32 104.23
N LYS A 1206 133.94 -57.89 104.93
CA LYS A 1206 133.95 -57.65 106.38
C LYS A 1206 134.19 -58.93 107.18
N GLU A 1207 133.47 -60.02 106.89
CA GLU A 1207 133.68 -61.35 107.49
C GLU A 1207 135.10 -61.90 107.22
N PHE A 1208 135.75 -61.50 106.13
CA PHE A 1208 137.16 -61.82 105.85
C PHE A 1208 138.13 -60.99 106.70
N SER A 1209 137.83 -59.70 106.91
CA SER A 1209 138.65 -58.80 107.74
C SER A 1209 138.66 -59.17 109.23
N GLU A 1210 137.56 -59.74 109.73
CA GLU A 1210 137.41 -60.15 111.12
C GLU A 1210 138.14 -61.48 111.44
N LYS A 1211 138.57 -62.23 110.41
CA LYS A 1211 139.41 -63.44 110.54
C LYS A 1211 140.92 -63.18 110.52
N ILE A 1212 141.34 -61.91 110.52
CA ILE A 1212 142.75 -61.48 110.50
C ILE A 1212 143.13 -60.87 111.88
N LYS A 1213 142.35 -61.19 112.92
CA LYS A 1213 142.57 -60.88 114.34
C LYS A 1213 142.33 -62.13 115.19
#